data_AF-A0A1M7CWH5-F1
#
_entry.id   AF-A0A1M7CWH5-F1
#
_cell.length_a   1.000
_cell.length_b   1.000
_cell.length_c   1.000
_cell.angle_alpha   90.00
_cell.angle_beta   90.00
_cell.angle_gamma   90.00
#
_symmetry.space_group_name_H-M   'P 1'
#
loop_
_entity.id
_entity.type
_entity.pdbx_description
1 polymer ?
#
loop_
_entity_poly.entity_id
_entity_poly.type
_entity_poly.pdbx_seq_one_letter_code
_entity_poly.pdbx_strand_id
1 'polypeptide(L)'
;MQTLIVLSHLRWDFVYQRPQHLLSHLATHYKILFFEEPKFHEKERLAVLPTPHPNVMVCRPYTPVKAAGFHDDQLPYLKPLLRQLVTDHKSHIAWFYTPMALPLLAELDPCLIVYDCMDELAAFKNAPKQLLQRENALFKVADIVFTGGPGLFRAKRERHPDVHCFPSSVDIAHFAQALDRTADHPLHLGMPRPRLGYYGVIDERVDIGLIAELADAHPEWQIVLVGPVVKINVAGLPQRSNIHYLGQQSYESLPKFLAGWDLCLLPFALNESTRFISPTKTLEYMVAELPVVSTNIADVVELYGKAVSIASSRAKFISTCEQALDEKPDEKKNRTEITRSMISANSWASTAERMHRLISEILEKRSSFRQTARRERSRRDTGSKVTNYECVILGAGPTGLSAAYHLGKNALLLDKNAAVGGWCRSIQDKGFTFDHAGHIMFSNDDYVQKLYKILLGKNVHWQNREAWVYSKGVYTRYPFQGALYGLPPKVIRECIVGAIEARFGESLSHYEPPKVVEAVEIRNSTVSASDAGSDCCADGTVTIPSTPSTATASACASFKKDGSQNFEQFIYKMWGKGIAKHFAIPYNKKLWTVPLSEMETSWLGGRVPLPDLEEIIEGALEPVAKPMGPNARFGYPLNGGFQAMMSGFLPHIKGKIELNAEIVEVSPTQRLVTLADCRVFQYDALVSTIPLPELIKMIGAEAPQRVQDAAKGLCHISVCCVNLGIAREKITDKHWIYYPEDTIFHRIFVQGNASPGCNPPGGFGLTCEITYSPWKPLPVNGQELIDRCWQDCIEVGLLSGDDRLITANLVDMPYAYVVYDHQRSNNVAIIRTWLAEHDIILAGRYSEWEYYNSDHAFLAGKKAAESLELGATAAATRV
;
A
#
# COMPACT_ATOMS: atom_id res chain seq x y z
N MET A 1 -26.30 27.47 -5.57
CA MET A 1 -26.07 26.02 -5.48
C MET A 1 -24.65 25.71 -5.87
N GLN A 2 -23.95 24.98 -5.01
CA GLN A 2 -22.62 24.42 -5.28
C GLN A 2 -22.73 23.29 -6.29
N THR A 3 -21.64 23.00 -7.01
CA THR A 3 -21.63 21.93 -8.02
C THR A 3 -21.08 20.62 -7.43
N LEU A 4 -21.73 19.50 -7.76
CA LEU A 4 -21.23 18.15 -7.53
C LEU A 4 -20.79 17.56 -8.88
N ILE A 5 -19.51 17.26 -9.03
CA ILE A 5 -18.98 16.55 -10.19
C ILE A 5 -18.86 15.08 -9.82
N VAL A 6 -19.73 14.26 -10.40
CA VAL A 6 -19.86 12.84 -10.10
C VAL A 6 -19.15 12.02 -11.18
N LEU A 7 -18.16 11.22 -10.79
CA LEU A 7 -17.45 10.29 -11.65
C LEU A 7 -18.02 8.89 -11.48
N SER A 8 -18.70 8.39 -12.52
CA SER A 8 -19.50 7.17 -12.45
C SER A 8 -19.13 6.14 -13.52
N HIS A 9 -18.93 4.89 -13.10
CA HIS A 9 -18.84 3.73 -14.00
C HIS A 9 -20.22 3.26 -14.50
N LEU A 10 -21.29 3.81 -13.94
CA LEU A 10 -22.67 3.52 -14.31
C LEU A 10 -23.21 4.62 -15.22
N ARG A 11 -24.05 4.23 -16.16
CA ARG A 11 -24.77 5.16 -17.05
C ARG A 11 -26.13 5.49 -16.46
N TRP A 12 -26.52 6.75 -16.59
CA TRP A 12 -27.77 7.27 -16.09
C TRP A 12 -28.99 6.56 -16.73
N ASP A 13 -28.91 6.31 -18.04
CA ASP A 13 -29.97 5.73 -18.88
C ASP A 13 -30.01 4.18 -18.90
N PHE A 14 -29.23 3.50 -18.04
CA PHE A 14 -29.19 2.04 -18.00
C PHE A 14 -30.20 1.46 -16.99
N VAL A 15 -29.75 1.12 -15.77
CA VAL A 15 -30.62 0.62 -14.69
C VAL A 15 -30.75 1.70 -13.64
N TYR A 16 -31.98 2.07 -13.32
CA TYR A 16 -32.29 3.07 -12.30
C TYR A 16 -32.07 2.48 -10.91
N GLN A 17 -31.10 3.02 -10.17
CA GLN A 17 -30.65 2.47 -8.89
C GLN A 17 -30.12 3.58 -7.97
N ARG A 18 -29.37 3.22 -6.92
CA ARG A 18 -28.87 4.13 -5.86
C ARG A 18 -28.36 5.48 -6.39
N PRO A 19 -27.46 5.57 -7.40
CA PRO A 19 -26.94 6.86 -7.85
C PRO A 19 -28.02 7.79 -8.37
N GLN A 20 -28.96 7.30 -9.18
CA GLN A 20 -30.02 8.14 -9.73
C GLN A 20 -30.94 8.65 -8.62
N HIS A 21 -31.35 7.78 -7.69
CA HIS A 21 -32.15 8.19 -6.53
C HIS A 21 -31.45 9.24 -5.68
N LEU A 22 -30.22 8.96 -5.22
CA LEU A 22 -29.49 9.86 -4.35
C LEU A 22 -29.22 11.21 -5.03
N LEU A 23 -28.74 11.18 -6.27
CA LEU A 23 -28.37 12.40 -6.97
C LEU A 23 -29.59 13.23 -7.38
N SER A 24 -30.73 12.62 -7.72
CA SER A 24 -31.98 13.36 -7.96
C SER A 24 -32.47 14.07 -6.70
N HIS A 25 -32.36 13.46 -5.51
CA HIS A 25 -32.71 14.14 -4.26
C HIS A 25 -31.67 15.19 -3.85
N LEU A 26 -30.37 14.89 -3.99
CA LEU A 26 -29.29 15.86 -3.75
C LEU A 26 -29.32 17.03 -4.73
N ALA A 27 -29.96 16.89 -5.90
CA ALA A 27 -30.14 17.97 -6.87
C ALA A 27 -31.05 19.12 -6.37
N THR A 28 -31.71 18.94 -5.22
CA THR A 28 -32.37 20.05 -4.48
C THR A 28 -31.36 20.99 -3.84
N HIS A 29 -30.17 20.49 -3.49
CA HIS A 29 -29.11 21.21 -2.78
C HIS A 29 -27.92 21.57 -3.69
N TYR A 30 -27.68 20.78 -4.75
CA TYR A 30 -26.51 20.89 -5.62
C TYR A 30 -26.84 20.88 -7.11
N LYS A 31 -26.01 21.54 -7.92
CA LYS A 31 -25.99 21.31 -9.37
C LYS A 31 -25.18 20.05 -9.64
N ILE A 32 -25.79 18.99 -10.15
CA ILE A 32 -25.12 17.71 -10.39
C ILE A 32 -24.60 17.65 -11.82
N LEU A 33 -23.30 17.41 -11.98
CA LEU A 33 -22.66 17.02 -13.24
C LEU A 33 -22.31 15.54 -13.17
N PHE A 34 -23.07 14.70 -13.85
CA PHE A 34 -22.88 13.26 -13.85
C PHE A 34 -22.01 12.84 -15.03
N PHE A 35 -20.72 12.63 -14.77
CA PHE A 35 -19.73 12.23 -15.76
C PHE A 35 -19.66 10.70 -15.85
N GLU A 36 -20.15 10.16 -16.95
CA GLU A 36 -20.23 8.72 -17.20
C GLU A 36 -18.90 8.14 -17.72
N GLU A 37 -18.83 6.82 -17.74
CA GLU A 37 -17.81 6.11 -18.51
C GLU A 37 -17.89 6.44 -20.02
N PRO A 38 -16.75 6.44 -20.73
CA PRO A 38 -16.70 6.78 -22.15
C PRO A 38 -17.36 5.74 -23.05
N LYS A 39 -17.93 6.24 -24.16
CA LYS A 39 -18.33 5.41 -25.31
C LYS A 39 -17.31 5.53 -26.44
N PHE A 40 -17.05 4.42 -27.10
CA PHE A 40 -16.22 4.43 -28.31
C PHE A 40 -16.84 5.31 -29.41
N HIS A 41 -16.03 6.17 -30.01
CA HIS A 41 -16.34 6.98 -31.18
C HIS A 41 -15.04 7.42 -31.86
N GLU A 42 -15.03 7.58 -33.18
CA GLU A 42 -13.80 7.91 -33.93
C GLU A 42 -13.15 9.25 -33.53
N LYS A 43 -13.94 10.16 -32.96
CA LYS A 43 -13.49 11.47 -32.49
C LYS A 43 -13.87 11.70 -31.04
N GLU A 44 -12.96 12.26 -30.25
CA GLU A 44 -13.22 12.66 -28.89
C GLU A 44 -14.20 13.84 -28.81
N ARG A 45 -15.20 13.71 -27.95
CA ARG A 45 -16.16 14.79 -27.66
C ARG A 45 -16.86 14.53 -26.34
N LEU A 46 -17.33 15.59 -25.70
CA LEU A 46 -18.21 15.48 -24.55
C LEU A 46 -19.65 15.77 -25.00
N ALA A 47 -20.56 14.80 -24.84
CA ALA A 47 -21.97 15.03 -25.08
C ALA A 47 -22.69 15.37 -23.78
N VAL A 48 -23.47 16.45 -23.80
CA VAL A 48 -24.45 16.73 -22.75
C VAL A 48 -25.76 16.08 -23.18
N LEU A 49 -26.24 15.11 -22.39
CA LEU A 49 -27.50 14.43 -22.65
C LEU A 49 -28.69 15.28 -22.12
N PRO A 50 -29.92 15.05 -22.62
CA PRO A 50 -31.10 15.72 -22.12
C PRO A 50 -31.22 15.57 -20.60
N THR A 51 -31.58 16.68 -19.92
CA THR A 51 -31.62 16.82 -18.45
C THR A 51 -32.64 15.82 -17.88
N PRO A 52 -32.22 14.72 -17.21
CA PRO A 52 -33.16 13.69 -16.78
C PRO A 52 -33.92 14.08 -15.52
N HIS A 53 -33.45 15.09 -14.81
CA HIS A 53 -34.05 15.64 -13.60
C HIS A 53 -33.60 17.10 -13.44
N PRO A 54 -34.42 18.00 -12.87
CA PRO A 54 -33.97 19.36 -12.55
C PRO A 54 -32.62 19.36 -11.83
N ASN A 55 -31.73 20.26 -12.26
CA ASN A 55 -30.35 20.42 -11.75
C ASN A 55 -29.40 19.21 -11.93
N VAL A 56 -29.77 18.20 -12.72
CA VAL A 56 -28.88 17.09 -13.09
C VAL A 56 -28.50 17.19 -14.56
N MET A 57 -27.21 17.37 -14.85
CA MET A 57 -26.67 17.33 -16.20
C MET A 57 -25.83 16.06 -16.38
N VAL A 58 -26.17 15.24 -17.38
CA VAL A 58 -25.40 14.03 -17.68
C VAL A 58 -24.41 14.33 -18.81
N CYS A 59 -23.13 14.10 -18.52
CA CYS A 59 -22.02 14.34 -19.41
C CYS A 59 -21.41 12.99 -19.82
N ARG A 60 -21.57 12.62 -21.09
CA ARG A 60 -21.07 11.36 -21.65
C ARG A 60 -19.84 11.63 -22.52
N PRO A 61 -18.65 11.19 -22.10
CA PRO A 61 -17.48 11.29 -22.96
C PRO A 61 -17.55 10.27 -24.08
N TYR A 62 -17.06 10.67 -25.24
CA TYR A 62 -16.82 9.82 -26.39
C TYR A 62 -15.34 9.87 -26.71
N THR A 63 -14.71 8.72 -26.96
CA THR A 63 -13.25 8.63 -27.18
C THR A 63 -12.93 7.58 -28.25
N PRO A 64 -11.79 7.70 -28.97
CA PRO A 64 -11.35 6.72 -29.97
C PRO A 64 -10.75 5.44 -29.35
N VAL A 65 -10.96 5.21 -28.06
CA VAL A 65 -10.35 4.12 -27.29
C VAL A 65 -11.39 3.04 -27.03
N LYS A 66 -11.06 1.80 -27.40
CA LYS A 66 -11.96 0.63 -27.24
C LYS A 66 -11.97 0.05 -25.82
N ALA A 67 -10.97 0.38 -25.00
CA ALA A 67 -10.91 -0.07 -23.61
C ALA A 67 -12.11 0.49 -22.82
N ALA A 68 -12.73 -0.33 -21.98
CA ALA A 68 -13.94 0.04 -21.25
C ALA A 68 -13.65 0.94 -20.04
N GLY A 69 -14.67 1.70 -19.59
CA GLY A 69 -14.61 2.47 -18.35
C GLY A 69 -13.49 3.52 -18.32
N PHE A 70 -12.87 3.67 -17.15
CA PHE A 70 -11.78 4.62 -16.91
C PHE A 70 -10.39 3.95 -17.00
N HIS A 71 -10.19 3.12 -18.03
CA HIS A 71 -8.90 2.50 -18.31
C HIS A 71 -7.81 3.56 -18.58
N ASP A 72 -6.54 3.23 -18.39
CA ASP A 72 -5.44 4.19 -18.55
C ASP A 72 -5.37 4.81 -19.96
N ASP A 73 -5.64 4.01 -20.98
CA ASP A 73 -5.71 4.46 -22.37
C ASP A 73 -6.80 5.52 -22.60
N GLN A 74 -7.82 5.58 -21.75
CA GLN A 74 -8.89 6.59 -21.83
C GLN A 74 -8.44 7.95 -21.28
N LEU A 75 -7.50 7.97 -20.33
CA LEU A 75 -7.13 9.17 -19.56
C LEU A 75 -6.61 10.34 -20.42
N PRO A 76 -5.80 10.15 -21.48
CA PRO A 76 -5.36 11.25 -22.35
C PRO A 76 -6.52 12.01 -22.98
N TYR A 77 -7.66 11.36 -23.22
CA TYR A 77 -8.86 11.96 -23.80
C TYR A 77 -9.82 12.47 -22.73
N LEU A 78 -9.97 11.74 -21.62
CA LEU A 78 -10.89 12.13 -20.55
C LEU A 78 -10.43 13.38 -19.80
N LYS A 79 -9.12 13.56 -19.59
CA LYS A 79 -8.58 14.72 -18.85
C LYS A 79 -8.93 16.06 -19.50
N PRO A 80 -8.68 16.29 -20.81
CA PRO A 80 -9.12 17.51 -21.49
C PRO A 80 -10.63 17.73 -21.45
N LEU A 81 -11.44 16.68 -21.65
CA LEU A 81 -12.90 16.78 -21.63
C LEU A 81 -13.42 17.16 -20.24
N LEU A 82 -12.81 16.64 -19.18
CA LEU A 82 -13.17 16.98 -17.82
C LEU A 82 -12.78 18.42 -17.46
N ARG A 83 -11.62 18.93 -17.91
CA ARG A 83 -11.22 20.33 -17.72
C ARG A 83 -12.22 21.32 -18.31
N GLN A 84 -12.84 20.97 -19.44
CA GLN A 84 -13.90 21.80 -20.05
C GLN A 84 -15.07 22.00 -19.06
N LEU A 85 -15.46 20.96 -18.32
CA LEU A 85 -16.50 21.05 -17.29
C LEU A 85 -16.05 21.85 -16.06
N VAL A 86 -14.79 21.69 -15.62
CA VAL A 86 -14.29 22.36 -14.41
C VAL A 86 -14.16 23.87 -14.60
N THR A 87 -13.83 24.32 -15.81
CA THR A 87 -13.62 25.76 -16.12
C THR A 87 -14.85 26.61 -15.76
N ASP A 88 -16.05 26.07 -15.97
CA ASP A 88 -17.32 26.73 -15.68
C ASP A 88 -17.77 26.57 -14.21
N HIS A 89 -17.08 25.74 -13.44
CA HIS A 89 -17.50 25.28 -12.11
C HIS A 89 -16.36 25.27 -11.09
N LYS A 90 -15.65 26.39 -10.93
CA LYS A 90 -14.46 26.53 -10.06
C LYS A 90 -14.64 26.14 -8.58
N SER A 91 -15.86 26.12 -8.05
CA SER A 91 -16.14 25.64 -6.68
C SER A 91 -17.07 24.44 -6.74
N HIS A 92 -16.51 23.25 -6.56
CA HIS A 92 -17.24 22.00 -6.68
C HIS A 92 -16.72 20.93 -5.73
N ILE A 93 -17.55 19.91 -5.55
CA ILE A 93 -17.27 18.70 -4.79
C ILE A 93 -17.06 17.59 -5.81
N ALA A 94 -16.03 16.76 -5.63
CA ALA A 94 -15.82 15.57 -6.46
C ALA A 94 -16.46 14.36 -5.77
N TRP A 95 -17.32 13.63 -6.47
CA TRP A 95 -18.00 12.44 -5.97
C TRP A 95 -17.61 11.22 -6.82
N PHE A 96 -17.06 10.20 -6.19
CA PHE A 96 -16.61 8.99 -6.88
C PHE A 96 -17.55 7.82 -6.61
N TYR A 97 -18.06 7.20 -7.67
CA TYR A 97 -18.67 5.86 -7.63
C TYR A 97 -17.72 4.76 -8.10
N THR A 98 -16.53 5.12 -8.58
CA THR A 98 -15.53 4.16 -9.04
C THR A 98 -14.12 4.64 -8.71
N PRO A 99 -13.28 3.80 -8.10
CA PRO A 99 -11.86 4.10 -7.93
C PRO A 99 -11.12 4.25 -9.25
N MET A 100 -11.62 3.65 -10.33
CA MET A 100 -10.97 3.72 -11.64
C MET A 100 -10.87 5.16 -12.16
N ALA A 101 -11.77 6.06 -11.74
CA ALA A 101 -11.72 7.46 -12.13
C ALA A 101 -10.74 8.31 -11.31
N LEU A 102 -10.08 7.76 -10.27
CA LEU A 102 -9.15 8.51 -9.40
C LEU A 102 -8.09 9.33 -10.16
N PRO A 103 -7.47 8.86 -11.26
CA PRO A 103 -6.48 9.66 -12.01
C PRO A 103 -7.03 10.97 -12.58
N LEU A 104 -8.35 11.13 -12.69
CA LEU A 104 -9.01 12.35 -13.13
C LEU A 104 -9.13 13.40 -12.00
N LEU A 105 -8.92 13.01 -10.74
CA LEU A 105 -8.96 13.93 -9.59
C LEU A 105 -7.97 15.09 -9.74
N ALA A 106 -6.82 14.84 -10.37
CA ALA A 106 -5.79 15.85 -10.64
C ALA A 106 -6.30 17.01 -11.51
N GLU A 107 -7.41 16.84 -12.22
CA GLU A 107 -8.01 17.87 -13.08
C GLU A 107 -9.15 18.65 -12.39
N LEU A 108 -9.59 18.21 -11.21
CA LEU A 108 -10.76 18.75 -10.53
C LEU A 108 -10.40 19.86 -9.54
N ASP A 109 -9.35 19.73 -8.71
CA ASP A 109 -9.11 20.66 -7.57
C ASP A 109 -10.39 20.91 -6.71
N PRO A 110 -11.05 19.85 -6.21
CA PRO A 110 -12.33 19.99 -5.54
C PRO A 110 -12.17 20.52 -4.11
N CYS A 111 -13.20 21.21 -3.60
CA CYS A 111 -13.22 21.66 -2.21
C CYS A 111 -13.57 20.55 -1.20
N LEU A 112 -14.11 19.43 -1.68
CA LEU A 112 -14.40 18.22 -0.90
C LEU A 112 -14.42 16.99 -1.84
N ILE A 113 -13.90 15.87 -1.35
CA ILE A 113 -13.89 14.58 -2.07
C ILE A 113 -14.79 13.58 -1.34
N VAL A 114 -15.85 13.13 -2.01
CA VAL A 114 -16.74 12.06 -1.55
C VAL A 114 -16.39 10.77 -2.28
N TYR A 115 -16.25 9.67 -1.55
CA TYR A 115 -16.25 8.34 -2.15
C TYR A 115 -17.48 7.55 -1.70
N ASP A 116 -18.40 7.23 -2.62
CA ASP A 116 -19.54 6.34 -2.36
C ASP A 116 -19.20 4.92 -2.82
N CYS A 117 -18.64 4.14 -1.90
CA CYS A 117 -18.34 2.72 -2.04
C CYS A 117 -19.63 1.91 -1.88
N MET A 118 -20.48 1.92 -2.92
CA MET A 118 -21.76 1.21 -2.90
C MET A 118 -21.65 -0.29 -3.13
N ASP A 119 -20.62 -0.74 -3.84
CA ASP A 119 -20.34 -2.15 -4.19
C ASP A 119 -18.86 -2.48 -4.01
N GLU A 120 -18.53 -3.74 -3.73
CA GLU A 120 -17.17 -4.26 -3.78
C GLU A 120 -16.76 -4.53 -5.24
N LEU A 121 -16.47 -3.46 -5.99
CA LEU A 121 -16.15 -3.54 -7.41
C LEU A 121 -14.92 -4.43 -7.70
N ALA A 122 -14.00 -4.58 -6.75
CA ALA A 122 -12.84 -5.47 -6.88
C ALA A 122 -13.22 -6.96 -6.88
N ALA A 123 -14.37 -7.32 -6.31
CA ALA A 123 -14.88 -8.69 -6.26
C ALA A 123 -15.67 -9.09 -7.52
N PHE A 124 -15.89 -8.17 -8.46
CA PHE A 124 -16.57 -8.48 -9.72
C PHE A 124 -15.69 -9.32 -10.64
N LYS A 125 -16.33 -10.20 -11.42
CA LYS A 125 -15.61 -11.05 -12.36
C LYS A 125 -14.86 -10.19 -13.38
N ASN A 126 -13.57 -10.46 -13.56
CA ASN A 126 -12.67 -9.71 -14.44
C ASN A 126 -12.46 -8.23 -14.05
N ALA A 127 -12.58 -7.89 -12.76
CA ALA A 127 -12.22 -6.56 -12.27
C ALA A 127 -10.75 -6.20 -12.65
N PRO A 128 -10.48 -4.98 -13.14
CA PRO A 128 -9.11 -4.55 -13.44
C PRO A 128 -8.22 -4.62 -12.20
N LYS A 129 -6.98 -5.11 -12.35
CA LYS A 129 -6.03 -5.23 -11.23
C LYS A 129 -5.75 -3.89 -10.55
N GLN A 130 -5.79 -2.78 -11.30
CA GLN A 130 -5.59 -1.44 -10.79
C GLN A 130 -6.73 -0.97 -9.87
N LEU A 131 -7.89 -1.61 -9.89
CA LEU A 131 -9.07 -1.15 -9.15
C LEU A 131 -8.79 -1.13 -7.64
N LEU A 132 -8.24 -2.22 -7.09
CA LEU A 132 -7.90 -2.30 -5.66
C LEU A 132 -6.81 -1.29 -5.26
N GLN A 133 -5.81 -1.10 -6.12
CA GLN A 133 -4.76 -0.10 -5.91
C GLN A 133 -5.34 1.32 -5.85
N ARG A 134 -6.22 1.67 -6.81
CA ARG A 134 -6.87 2.98 -6.86
C ARG A 134 -7.86 3.15 -5.73
N GLU A 135 -8.53 2.10 -5.30
CA GLU A 135 -9.44 2.14 -4.15
C GLU A 135 -8.67 2.51 -2.88
N ASN A 136 -7.54 1.83 -2.62
CA ASN A 136 -6.64 2.16 -1.53
C ASN A 136 -6.17 3.62 -1.57
N ALA A 137 -5.84 4.14 -2.74
CA ALA A 137 -5.43 5.53 -2.90
C ALA A 137 -6.62 6.50 -2.70
N LEU A 138 -7.81 6.16 -3.19
CA LEU A 138 -9.01 6.98 -3.04
C LEU A 138 -9.44 7.07 -1.57
N PHE A 139 -9.35 5.98 -0.80
CA PHE A 139 -9.56 6.00 0.65
C PHE A 139 -8.63 6.98 1.38
N LYS A 140 -7.39 7.16 0.91
CA LYS A 140 -6.42 8.07 1.55
C LYS A 140 -6.69 9.54 1.27
N VAL A 141 -7.40 9.86 0.18
CA VAL A 141 -7.62 11.25 -0.27
C VAL A 141 -9.08 11.69 -0.16
N ALA A 142 -10.01 10.77 0.02
CA ALA A 142 -11.41 11.11 0.30
C ALA A 142 -11.51 11.86 1.63
N ASP A 143 -12.43 12.82 1.68
CA ASP A 143 -12.75 13.53 2.92
C ASP A 143 -13.84 12.82 3.71
N ILE A 144 -14.73 12.12 3.00
CA ILE A 144 -15.81 11.34 3.57
C ILE A 144 -16.09 10.13 2.68
N VAL A 145 -16.35 8.99 3.31
CA VAL A 145 -16.71 7.76 2.61
C VAL A 145 -18.10 7.30 2.99
N PHE A 146 -18.93 7.05 1.98
CA PHE A 146 -20.20 6.37 2.14
C PHE A 146 -20.05 4.93 1.72
N THR A 147 -20.68 4.04 2.47
CA THR A 147 -20.75 2.61 2.15
C THR A 147 -22.20 2.20 1.98
N GLY A 148 -22.39 1.08 1.28
CA GLY A 148 -23.69 0.41 1.17
C GLY A 148 -24.15 -0.19 2.50
N GLY A 149 -24.49 -1.48 2.48
CA GLY A 149 -25.01 -2.17 3.65
C GLY A 149 -23.96 -2.48 4.74
N PRO A 150 -24.40 -3.02 5.89
CA PRO A 150 -23.56 -3.23 7.07
C PRO A 150 -22.32 -4.10 6.82
N GLY A 151 -22.42 -5.12 5.96
CA GLY A 151 -21.29 -5.97 5.60
C GLY A 151 -20.15 -5.19 4.96
N LEU A 152 -20.47 -4.34 3.98
CA LEU A 152 -19.47 -3.50 3.30
C LEU A 152 -18.91 -2.43 4.24
N PHE A 153 -19.77 -1.82 5.07
CA PHE A 153 -19.33 -0.87 6.10
C PHE A 153 -18.27 -1.48 7.03
N ARG A 154 -18.53 -2.67 7.58
CA ARG A 154 -17.58 -3.37 8.46
C ARG A 154 -16.26 -3.69 7.74
N ALA A 155 -16.31 -4.05 6.46
CA ALA A 155 -15.12 -4.35 5.66
C ALA A 155 -14.27 -3.11 5.34
N LYS A 156 -14.86 -1.90 5.34
CA LYS A 156 -14.18 -0.67 4.91
C LYS A 156 -13.93 0.35 6.03
N ARG A 157 -14.61 0.26 7.19
CA ARG A 157 -14.52 1.25 8.28
C ARG A 157 -13.11 1.46 8.86
N GLU A 158 -12.22 0.48 8.73
CA GLU A 158 -10.84 0.57 9.23
C GLU A 158 -9.89 1.19 8.20
N ARG A 159 -10.37 1.49 6.99
CA ARG A 159 -9.57 2.04 5.88
C ARG A 159 -9.64 3.56 5.76
N HIS A 160 -10.54 4.21 6.50
CA HIS A 160 -10.69 5.67 6.55
C HIS A 160 -11.32 6.10 7.89
N PRO A 161 -10.94 7.25 8.49
CA PRO A 161 -11.48 7.69 9.77
C PRO A 161 -12.94 8.14 9.73
N ASP A 162 -13.46 8.55 8.57
CA ASP A 162 -14.83 9.06 8.41
C ASP A 162 -15.61 8.23 7.38
N VAL A 163 -16.17 7.12 7.83
CA VAL A 163 -16.94 6.16 7.01
C VAL A 163 -18.35 6.05 7.58
N HIS A 164 -19.36 6.14 6.73
CA HIS A 164 -20.75 6.01 7.13
C HIS A 164 -21.47 4.89 6.35
N CYS A 165 -22.26 4.12 7.08
CA CYS A 165 -23.13 3.09 6.51
C CYS A 165 -24.45 3.71 6.05
N PHE A 166 -24.74 3.63 4.76
CA PHE A 166 -26.05 3.98 4.21
C PHE A 166 -26.58 2.79 3.42
N PRO A 167 -27.32 1.87 4.07
CA PRO A 167 -27.96 0.76 3.38
C PRO A 167 -28.93 1.23 2.30
N SER A 168 -29.36 0.29 1.46
CA SER A 168 -30.34 0.56 0.41
C SER A 168 -31.64 1.15 0.98
N SER A 169 -32.27 2.05 0.22
CA SER A 169 -33.55 2.68 0.56
C SER A 169 -34.58 2.41 -0.56
N VAL A 170 -35.81 2.89 -0.40
CA VAL A 170 -36.89 2.66 -1.37
C VAL A 170 -37.71 3.92 -1.67
N ASP A 171 -38.24 3.99 -2.89
CA ASP A 171 -39.32 4.92 -3.25
C ASP A 171 -40.67 4.30 -2.91
N ILE A 172 -41.15 4.62 -1.70
CA ILE A 172 -42.38 4.03 -1.14
C ILE A 172 -43.58 4.38 -2.02
N ALA A 173 -43.70 5.63 -2.47
CA ALA A 173 -44.85 6.07 -3.25
C ALA A 173 -44.90 5.38 -4.61
N HIS A 174 -43.74 5.18 -5.23
CA HIS A 174 -43.63 4.46 -6.49
C HIS A 174 -44.08 3.00 -6.37
N PHE A 175 -43.50 2.25 -5.43
CA PHE A 175 -43.78 0.82 -5.30
C PHE A 175 -45.10 0.49 -4.61
N ALA A 176 -45.70 1.40 -3.84
CA ALA A 176 -47.02 1.23 -3.26
C ALA A 176 -48.13 1.09 -4.32
N GLN A 177 -47.88 1.50 -5.57
CA GLN A 177 -48.78 1.24 -6.69
C GLN A 177 -49.04 -0.26 -6.91
N ALA A 178 -48.10 -1.13 -6.54
CA ALA A 178 -48.26 -2.58 -6.64
C ALA A 178 -49.31 -3.17 -5.68
N LEU A 179 -49.78 -2.39 -4.71
CA LEU A 179 -50.88 -2.76 -3.83
C LEU A 179 -52.21 -2.85 -4.60
N ASP A 180 -52.36 -2.08 -5.68
CA ASP A 180 -53.43 -2.29 -6.66
C ASP A 180 -53.08 -3.49 -7.55
N ARG A 181 -53.57 -4.66 -7.14
CA ARG A 181 -53.35 -5.93 -7.83
C ARG A 181 -54.02 -6.00 -9.21
N THR A 182 -54.90 -5.05 -9.55
CA THR A 182 -55.53 -4.98 -10.88
C THR A 182 -54.64 -4.31 -11.93
N ALA A 183 -53.61 -3.57 -11.49
CA ALA A 183 -52.63 -2.91 -12.34
C ALA A 183 -51.53 -3.85 -12.86
N ASP A 184 -51.91 -5.08 -13.24
CA ASP A 184 -50.99 -6.10 -13.75
C ASP A 184 -50.31 -5.67 -15.06
N HIS A 185 -49.05 -6.09 -15.24
CA HIS A 185 -48.29 -5.73 -16.44
C HIS A 185 -48.81 -6.48 -17.68
N PRO A 186 -48.96 -5.82 -18.85
CA PRO A 186 -49.45 -6.47 -20.07
C PRO A 186 -48.64 -7.69 -20.53
N LEU A 187 -47.34 -7.74 -20.22
CA LEU A 187 -46.49 -8.90 -20.54
C LEU A 187 -46.82 -10.15 -19.73
N HIS A 188 -47.64 -10.06 -18.68
CA HIS A 188 -48.16 -11.24 -17.97
C HIS A 188 -49.43 -11.83 -18.62
N LEU A 189 -49.96 -11.19 -19.68
CA LEU A 189 -51.15 -11.67 -20.37
C LEU A 189 -50.92 -13.10 -20.90
N GLY A 190 -51.79 -14.03 -20.52
CA GLY A 190 -51.68 -15.44 -20.90
C GLY A 190 -50.73 -16.28 -20.02
N MET A 191 -50.03 -15.69 -19.06
CA MET A 191 -49.23 -16.43 -18.07
C MET A 191 -50.12 -16.88 -16.89
N PRO A 192 -50.25 -18.18 -16.60
CA PRO A 192 -51.01 -18.65 -15.44
C PRO A 192 -50.34 -18.27 -14.11
N ARG A 193 -51.05 -18.48 -13.00
CA ARG A 193 -50.51 -18.35 -11.64
C ARG A 193 -50.16 -19.73 -11.06
N PRO A 194 -49.21 -19.83 -10.11
CA PRO A 194 -48.50 -18.72 -9.45
C PRO A 194 -47.33 -18.17 -10.26
N ARG A 195 -47.06 -16.87 -10.09
CA ARG A 195 -45.96 -16.14 -10.76
C ARG A 195 -44.90 -15.73 -9.74
N LEU A 196 -43.69 -16.24 -9.91
CA LEU A 196 -42.55 -16.01 -9.03
C LEU A 196 -41.58 -15.05 -9.74
N GLY A 197 -41.38 -13.87 -9.16
CA GLY A 197 -40.74 -12.78 -9.87
C GLY A 197 -39.39 -12.37 -9.33
N TYR A 198 -38.47 -12.04 -10.23
CA TYR A 198 -37.24 -11.31 -9.96
C TYR A 198 -37.10 -10.18 -10.97
N TYR A 199 -36.64 -9.03 -10.53
CA TYR A 199 -36.14 -8.01 -11.44
C TYR A 199 -34.76 -7.50 -11.03
N GLY A 200 -34.03 -6.97 -12.00
CA GLY A 200 -32.67 -6.47 -11.84
C GLY A 200 -31.74 -7.02 -12.91
N VAL A 201 -30.49 -6.58 -12.90
CA VAL A 201 -29.48 -7.11 -13.84
C VAL A 201 -29.34 -8.62 -13.62
N ILE A 202 -29.35 -9.38 -14.71
CA ILE A 202 -29.14 -10.83 -14.73
C ILE A 202 -27.68 -11.05 -15.15
N ASP A 203 -26.82 -11.26 -14.15
CA ASP A 203 -25.37 -11.42 -14.30
C ASP A 203 -24.84 -12.52 -13.37
N GLU A 204 -23.53 -12.55 -13.10
CA GLU A 204 -22.85 -13.52 -12.23
C GLU A 204 -23.40 -13.59 -10.80
N ARG A 205 -24.21 -12.61 -10.38
CA ARG A 205 -24.81 -12.56 -9.05
C ARG A 205 -26.09 -13.38 -8.95
N VAL A 206 -26.73 -13.74 -10.06
CA VAL A 206 -27.95 -14.56 -10.06
C VAL A 206 -27.57 -16.04 -10.11
N ASP A 207 -28.13 -16.85 -9.19
CA ASP A 207 -27.96 -18.31 -9.22
C ASP A 207 -28.85 -18.92 -10.31
N ILE A 208 -28.32 -18.95 -11.53
CA ILE A 208 -28.99 -19.53 -12.69
C ILE A 208 -29.28 -21.04 -12.51
N GLY A 209 -28.47 -21.74 -11.72
CA GLY A 209 -28.71 -23.15 -11.39
C GLY A 209 -29.92 -23.33 -10.48
N LEU A 210 -30.07 -22.45 -9.48
CA LEU A 210 -31.27 -22.40 -8.63
C LEU A 210 -32.52 -22.10 -9.45
N ILE A 211 -32.46 -21.16 -10.40
CA ILE A 211 -33.60 -20.88 -11.30
C ILE A 211 -34.00 -22.12 -12.09
N ALA A 212 -33.02 -22.86 -12.62
CA ALA A 212 -33.26 -24.09 -13.36
C ALA A 212 -33.92 -25.17 -12.49
N GLU A 213 -33.39 -25.40 -11.28
CA GLU A 213 -33.92 -26.39 -10.34
C GLU A 213 -35.33 -26.02 -9.86
N LEU A 214 -35.60 -24.72 -9.63
CA LEU A 214 -36.92 -24.20 -9.27
C LEU A 214 -37.95 -24.47 -10.38
N ALA A 215 -37.55 -24.25 -11.64
CA ALA A 215 -38.40 -24.47 -12.81
C ALA A 215 -38.72 -25.95 -13.03
N ASP A 216 -37.73 -26.82 -12.80
CA ASP A 216 -37.85 -28.27 -12.97
C ASP A 216 -38.69 -28.91 -11.84
N ALA A 217 -38.60 -28.38 -10.61
CA ALA A 217 -39.36 -28.86 -9.46
C ALA A 217 -40.86 -28.54 -9.55
N HIS A 218 -41.22 -27.37 -10.11
CA HIS A 218 -42.60 -26.92 -10.26
C HIS A 218 -42.89 -26.40 -11.68
N PRO A 219 -43.19 -27.30 -12.64
CA PRO A 219 -43.50 -26.91 -14.02
C PRO A 219 -44.72 -25.99 -14.17
N GLU A 220 -45.61 -25.96 -13.17
CA GLU A 220 -46.79 -25.12 -13.10
C GLU A 220 -46.48 -23.66 -12.68
N TRP A 221 -45.38 -23.42 -11.95
CA TRP A 221 -44.97 -22.09 -11.52
C TRP A 221 -44.38 -21.30 -12.68
N GLN A 222 -44.75 -20.03 -12.81
CA GLN A 222 -44.20 -19.13 -13.83
C GLN A 222 -43.07 -18.29 -13.24
N ILE A 223 -41.83 -18.56 -13.63
CA ILE A 223 -40.65 -17.83 -13.15
C ILE A 223 -40.39 -16.64 -14.07
N VAL A 224 -40.62 -15.43 -13.57
CA VAL A 224 -40.58 -14.19 -14.35
C VAL A 224 -39.32 -13.41 -14.01
N LEU A 225 -38.41 -13.28 -14.98
CA LEU A 225 -37.13 -12.60 -14.85
C LEU A 225 -37.13 -11.32 -15.68
N VAL A 226 -37.12 -10.17 -15.02
CA VAL A 226 -37.22 -8.84 -15.66
C VAL A 226 -35.89 -8.07 -15.50
N GLY A 227 -35.14 -7.94 -16.58
CA GLY A 227 -33.93 -7.14 -16.61
C GLY A 227 -32.98 -7.51 -17.74
N PRO A 228 -31.95 -6.69 -17.96
CA PRO A 228 -30.93 -6.98 -18.97
C PRO A 228 -30.03 -8.14 -18.53
N VAL A 229 -29.68 -9.00 -19.48
CA VAL A 229 -28.64 -10.04 -19.30
C VAL A 229 -27.28 -9.42 -19.65
N VAL A 230 -26.35 -9.42 -18.68
CA VAL A 230 -25.05 -8.75 -18.82
C VAL A 230 -23.95 -9.63 -18.24
N LYS A 231 -22.72 -9.54 -18.78
CA LYS A 231 -21.51 -10.29 -18.36
C LYS A 231 -21.56 -11.82 -18.44
N ILE A 232 -22.73 -12.42 -18.62
CA ILE A 232 -22.93 -13.87 -18.78
C ILE A 232 -23.39 -14.18 -20.21
N ASN A 233 -23.09 -15.40 -20.67
CA ASN A 233 -23.51 -15.85 -22.00
C ASN A 233 -25.00 -16.20 -22.00
N VAL A 234 -25.78 -15.55 -22.85
CA VAL A 234 -27.23 -15.81 -23.03
C VAL A 234 -27.51 -17.27 -23.36
N ALA A 235 -26.63 -17.93 -24.12
CA ALA A 235 -26.77 -19.35 -24.45
C ALA A 235 -26.66 -20.28 -23.23
N GLY A 236 -26.09 -19.80 -22.12
CA GLY A 236 -25.98 -20.54 -20.86
C GLY A 236 -27.20 -20.39 -19.94
N LEU A 237 -28.21 -19.62 -20.33
CA LEU A 237 -29.42 -19.43 -19.53
C LEU A 237 -30.38 -20.62 -19.67
N PRO A 238 -31.05 -21.07 -18.58
CA PRO A 238 -32.01 -22.16 -18.62
C PRO A 238 -33.23 -21.79 -19.45
N GLN A 239 -33.63 -22.70 -20.34
CA GLN A 239 -34.70 -22.51 -21.34
C GLN A 239 -35.92 -23.41 -21.06
N ARG A 240 -36.45 -23.41 -19.83
CA ARG A 240 -37.68 -24.17 -19.51
C ARG A 240 -38.90 -23.36 -19.98
N SER A 241 -39.99 -24.03 -20.35
CA SER A 241 -41.21 -23.38 -20.88
C SER A 241 -41.91 -22.47 -19.87
N ASN A 242 -41.61 -22.61 -18.58
CA ASN A 242 -42.14 -21.82 -17.48
C ASN A 242 -41.16 -20.74 -16.99
N ILE A 243 -40.03 -20.51 -17.66
CA ILE A 243 -39.11 -19.40 -17.40
C ILE A 243 -39.30 -18.31 -18.45
N HIS A 244 -39.54 -17.08 -17.99
CA HIS A 244 -39.84 -15.92 -18.83
C HIS A 244 -38.78 -14.85 -18.66
N TYR A 245 -37.91 -14.66 -19.66
CA TYR A 245 -36.95 -13.54 -19.70
C TYR A 245 -37.58 -12.36 -20.44
N LEU A 246 -37.96 -11.31 -19.71
CA LEU A 246 -38.70 -10.17 -20.26
C LEU A 246 -37.82 -8.98 -20.66
N GLY A 247 -36.49 -9.14 -20.55
CA GLY A 247 -35.52 -8.12 -20.89
C GLY A 247 -35.59 -6.88 -20.00
N GLN A 248 -34.86 -5.84 -20.39
CA GLN A 248 -34.87 -4.56 -19.66
C GLN A 248 -36.23 -3.88 -19.80
N GLN A 249 -36.80 -3.46 -18.65
CA GLN A 249 -38.05 -2.71 -18.57
C GLN A 249 -37.80 -1.37 -17.88
N SER A 250 -38.70 -0.41 -18.08
CA SER A 250 -38.58 0.93 -17.47
C SER A 250 -38.84 0.86 -15.96
N TYR A 251 -38.23 1.77 -15.20
CA TYR A 251 -38.42 1.81 -13.74
C TYR A 251 -39.89 2.03 -13.36
N GLU A 252 -40.60 2.83 -14.15
CA GLU A 252 -42.02 3.17 -13.98
C GLU A 252 -42.93 1.94 -14.11
N SER A 253 -42.49 0.92 -14.85
CA SER A 253 -43.27 -0.30 -15.08
C SER A 253 -43.13 -1.35 -13.97
N LEU A 254 -42.08 -1.28 -13.14
CA LEU A 254 -41.77 -2.31 -12.13
C LEU A 254 -42.90 -2.58 -11.12
N PRO A 255 -43.65 -1.57 -10.61
CA PRO A 255 -44.79 -1.83 -9.73
C PRO A 255 -45.89 -2.68 -10.37
N LYS A 256 -46.08 -2.58 -11.69
CA LYS A 256 -47.08 -3.38 -12.42
C LYS A 256 -46.67 -4.85 -12.51
N PHE A 257 -45.37 -5.13 -12.59
CA PHE A 257 -44.86 -6.50 -12.49
C PHE A 257 -45.14 -7.07 -11.09
N LEU A 258 -44.85 -6.30 -10.04
CA LEU A 258 -45.14 -6.70 -8.66
C LEU A 258 -46.63 -6.95 -8.45
N ALA A 259 -47.52 -6.11 -8.97
CA ALA A 259 -48.98 -6.32 -8.94
C ALA A 259 -49.41 -7.67 -9.55
N GLY A 260 -48.62 -8.19 -10.49
CA GLY A 260 -48.84 -9.48 -11.13
C GLY A 260 -48.23 -10.70 -10.45
N TRP A 261 -47.30 -10.53 -9.50
CA TRP A 261 -46.53 -11.63 -8.89
C TRP A 261 -47.11 -12.14 -7.59
N ASP A 262 -47.03 -13.44 -7.35
CA ASP A 262 -47.50 -14.07 -6.12
C ASP A 262 -46.37 -14.20 -5.07
N LEU A 263 -45.11 -14.25 -5.52
CA LEU A 263 -43.91 -14.39 -4.69
C LEU A 263 -42.73 -13.66 -5.32
N CYS A 264 -41.91 -12.98 -4.51
CA CYS A 264 -40.69 -12.31 -4.98
C CYS A 264 -39.43 -13.11 -4.62
N LEU A 265 -38.53 -13.23 -5.59
CA LEU A 265 -37.31 -14.00 -5.47
C LEU A 265 -36.09 -13.08 -5.32
N LEU A 266 -35.18 -13.46 -4.42
CA LEU A 266 -33.81 -12.96 -4.34
C LEU A 266 -32.84 -14.15 -4.52
N PRO A 267 -32.74 -14.72 -5.74
CA PRO A 267 -32.00 -15.93 -6.03
C PRO A 267 -30.53 -15.62 -6.29
N PHE A 268 -29.84 -15.03 -5.29
CA PHE A 268 -28.44 -14.65 -5.46
C PHE A 268 -27.51 -15.86 -5.33
N ALA A 269 -26.55 -15.97 -6.24
CA ALA A 269 -25.44 -16.90 -6.13
C ALA A 269 -24.56 -16.48 -4.94
N LEU A 270 -24.15 -17.43 -4.11
CA LEU A 270 -23.27 -17.17 -2.96
C LEU A 270 -21.81 -17.20 -3.43
N ASN A 271 -21.26 -16.04 -3.81
CA ASN A 271 -19.90 -15.89 -4.32
C ASN A 271 -19.33 -14.52 -3.88
N GLU A 272 -18.07 -14.23 -4.23
CA GLU A 272 -17.41 -12.98 -3.82
C GLU A 272 -18.18 -11.72 -4.24
N SER A 273 -18.87 -11.73 -5.40
CA SER A 273 -19.60 -10.56 -5.90
C SER A 273 -20.91 -10.25 -5.17
N THR A 274 -21.43 -11.21 -4.39
CA THR A 274 -22.65 -11.04 -3.57
C THR A 274 -22.36 -11.00 -2.07
N ARG A 275 -21.10 -11.21 -1.66
CA ARG A 275 -20.68 -11.21 -0.26
C ARG A 275 -21.08 -9.94 0.51
N PHE A 276 -21.07 -8.80 -0.17
CA PHE A 276 -21.36 -7.48 0.42
C PHE A 276 -22.58 -6.79 -0.21
N ILE A 277 -23.47 -7.55 -0.85
CA ILE A 277 -24.63 -6.95 -1.53
C ILE A 277 -25.71 -6.56 -0.53
N SER A 278 -26.22 -5.33 -0.68
CA SER A 278 -27.40 -4.81 0.01
C SER A 278 -28.48 -4.48 -1.03
N PRO A 279 -29.35 -5.43 -1.39
CA PRO A 279 -30.21 -5.29 -2.56
C PRO A 279 -31.44 -4.39 -2.31
N THR A 280 -31.58 -3.33 -3.13
CA THR A 280 -32.71 -2.37 -3.06
C THR A 280 -34.06 -3.06 -3.20
N LYS A 281 -34.15 -4.03 -4.12
CA LYS A 281 -35.36 -4.80 -4.40
C LYS A 281 -35.98 -5.50 -3.21
N THR A 282 -35.22 -5.79 -2.15
CA THR A 282 -35.78 -6.32 -0.91
C THR A 282 -36.84 -5.38 -0.35
N LEU A 283 -36.52 -4.09 -0.24
CA LEU A 283 -37.43 -3.07 0.26
C LEU A 283 -38.58 -2.79 -0.72
N GLU A 284 -38.30 -2.86 -2.02
CA GLU A 284 -39.30 -2.64 -3.08
C GLU A 284 -40.37 -3.74 -3.06
N TYR A 285 -39.97 -5.01 -2.87
CA TYR A 285 -40.88 -6.15 -2.70
C TYR A 285 -41.68 -6.05 -1.40
N MET A 286 -41.01 -5.61 -0.33
CA MET A 286 -41.62 -5.36 0.96
C MET A 286 -42.71 -4.27 0.89
N VAL A 287 -42.50 -3.18 0.13
CA VAL A 287 -43.52 -2.14 -0.09
C VAL A 287 -44.75 -2.70 -0.83
N ALA A 288 -44.55 -3.65 -1.74
CA ALA A 288 -45.64 -4.35 -2.43
C ALA A 288 -46.37 -5.39 -1.56
N GLU A 289 -45.93 -5.58 -0.30
CA GLU A 289 -46.49 -6.53 0.67
C GLU A 289 -46.48 -8.00 0.20
N LEU A 290 -45.58 -8.32 -0.73
CA LEU A 290 -45.41 -9.67 -1.26
C LEU A 290 -44.46 -10.50 -0.42
N PRO A 291 -44.70 -11.82 -0.30
CA PRO A 291 -43.74 -12.69 0.35
C PRO A 291 -42.43 -12.67 -0.44
N VAL A 292 -41.31 -12.67 0.28
CA VAL A 292 -39.95 -12.59 -0.29
C VAL A 292 -39.13 -13.78 0.18
N VAL A 293 -38.52 -14.49 -0.78
CA VAL A 293 -37.61 -15.60 -0.50
C VAL A 293 -36.23 -15.24 -1.02
N SER A 294 -35.24 -15.27 -0.12
CA SER A 294 -33.85 -14.95 -0.41
C SER A 294 -32.93 -16.12 -0.14
N THR A 295 -31.88 -16.24 -0.96
CA THR A 295 -30.69 -16.99 -0.54
C THR A 295 -30.03 -16.28 0.65
N ASN A 296 -29.12 -16.96 1.34
CA ASN A 296 -28.50 -16.50 2.57
C ASN A 296 -27.50 -15.34 2.37
N ILE A 297 -28.02 -14.17 1.99
CA ILE A 297 -27.27 -12.91 1.85
C ILE A 297 -27.19 -12.23 3.21
N ALA A 298 -25.97 -12.05 3.73
CA ALA A 298 -25.71 -11.55 5.09
C ALA A 298 -26.49 -10.28 5.43
N ASP A 299 -26.45 -9.26 4.56
CA ASP A 299 -27.13 -7.98 4.81
C ASP A 299 -28.66 -8.11 4.74
N VAL A 300 -29.20 -9.04 3.94
CA VAL A 300 -30.65 -9.32 3.93
C VAL A 300 -31.08 -9.99 5.22
N VAL A 301 -30.28 -10.95 5.72
CA VAL A 301 -30.53 -11.60 7.02
C VAL A 301 -30.50 -10.58 8.16
N GLU A 302 -29.44 -9.78 8.22
CA GLU A 302 -29.22 -8.80 9.28
C GLU A 302 -30.30 -7.72 9.32
N LEU A 303 -30.65 -7.16 8.16
CA LEU A 303 -31.58 -6.03 8.09
C LEU A 303 -33.05 -6.46 8.04
N TYR A 304 -33.36 -7.56 7.36
CA TYR A 304 -34.72 -7.89 6.94
C TYR A 304 -35.15 -9.32 7.27
N GLY A 305 -34.33 -10.12 7.98
CA GLY A 305 -34.62 -11.54 8.25
C GLY A 305 -35.89 -11.82 9.07
N LYS A 306 -36.53 -10.80 9.65
CA LYS A 306 -37.86 -10.95 10.30
C LYS A 306 -39.04 -10.84 9.32
N ALA A 307 -38.80 -10.25 8.14
CA ALA A 307 -39.83 -10.01 7.10
C ALA A 307 -39.57 -10.81 5.82
N VAL A 308 -38.34 -11.27 5.62
CA VAL A 308 -37.88 -12.03 4.43
C VAL A 308 -37.53 -13.45 4.84
N SER A 309 -38.05 -14.43 4.10
CA SER A 309 -37.72 -15.84 4.33
C SER A 309 -36.35 -16.17 3.74
N ILE A 310 -35.46 -16.72 4.57
CA ILE A 310 -34.07 -17.01 4.20
C ILE A 310 -33.87 -18.51 3.99
N ALA A 311 -33.29 -18.88 2.85
CA ALA A 311 -32.95 -20.25 2.52
C ALA A 311 -31.43 -20.49 2.52
N SER A 312 -31.01 -21.59 3.16
CA SER A 312 -29.62 -22.00 3.31
C SER A 312 -29.09 -22.89 2.17
N SER A 313 -29.97 -23.44 1.34
CA SER A 313 -29.63 -24.30 0.19
C SER A 313 -30.68 -24.17 -0.92
N ARG A 314 -30.39 -24.67 -2.13
CA ARG A 314 -31.34 -24.64 -3.26
C ARG A 314 -32.62 -25.44 -2.97
N ALA A 315 -32.48 -26.65 -2.42
CA ALA A 315 -33.62 -27.45 -1.99
C ALA A 315 -34.45 -26.73 -0.92
N LYS A 316 -33.78 -26.09 0.05
CA LYS A 316 -34.49 -25.29 1.07
C LYS A 316 -35.18 -24.09 0.43
N PHE A 317 -34.58 -23.44 -0.55
CA PHE A 317 -35.15 -22.31 -1.27
C PHE A 317 -36.46 -22.68 -1.95
N ILE A 318 -36.50 -23.82 -2.67
CA ILE A 318 -37.73 -24.35 -3.27
C ILE A 318 -38.78 -24.59 -2.19
N SER A 319 -38.44 -25.32 -1.11
CA SER A 319 -39.41 -25.59 -0.03
C SER A 319 -39.92 -24.33 0.68
N THR A 320 -39.09 -23.29 0.76
CA THR A 320 -39.47 -22.00 1.34
C THR A 320 -40.39 -21.24 0.38
N CYS A 321 -40.22 -21.36 -0.94
CA CYS A 321 -41.18 -20.85 -1.92
C CYS A 321 -42.54 -21.52 -1.80
N GLU A 322 -42.59 -22.86 -1.64
CA GLU A 322 -43.84 -23.60 -1.40
C GLU A 322 -44.56 -23.05 -0.17
N GLN A 323 -43.85 -22.94 0.96
CA GLN A 323 -44.40 -22.40 2.22
C GLN A 323 -44.90 -20.96 2.07
N ALA A 324 -44.20 -20.14 1.30
CA ALA A 324 -44.55 -18.75 1.10
C ALA A 324 -45.78 -18.55 0.18
N LEU A 325 -46.03 -19.48 -0.76
CA LEU A 325 -47.24 -19.49 -1.58
C LEU A 325 -48.46 -19.99 -0.80
N ASP A 326 -48.25 -20.88 0.17
CA ASP A 326 -49.28 -21.40 1.08
C ASP A 326 -49.47 -20.53 2.36
N GLU A 327 -48.92 -19.31 2.38
CA GLU A 327 -48.97 -18.39 3.53
C GLU A 327 -50.41 -18.14 4.00
N LYS A 328 -50.67 -18.40 5.29
CA LYS A 328 -52.01 -18.21 5.86
C LYS A 328 -52.34 -16.72 6.07
N PRO A 329 -53.62 -16.32 6.09
CA PRO A 329 -54.01 -14.93 6.29
C PRO A 329 -53.41 -14.25 7.53
N ASP A 330 -53.29 -14.97 8.65
CA ASP A 330 -52.70 -14.44 9.89
C ASP A 330 -51.18 -14.25 9.78
N GLU A 331 -50.48 -15.17 9.09
CA GLU A 331 -49.05 -15.09 8.83
C GLU A 331 -48.74 -13.91 7.90
N LYS A 332 -49.54 -13.76 6.84
CA LYS A 332 -49.48 -12.61 5.92
C LYS A 332 -49.68 -11.29 6.65
N LYS A 333 -50.70 -11.20 7.51
CA LYS A 333 -50.97 -10.00 8.31
C LYS A 333 -49.77 -9.63 9.19
N ASN A 334 -49.22 -10.61 9.91
CA ASN A 334 -48.04 -10.42 10.75
C ASN A 334 -46.81 -9.96 9.94
N ARG A 335 -46.53 -10.61 8.79
CA ARG A 335 -45.44 -10.21 7.88
C ARG A 335 -45.61 -8.79 7.39
N THR A 336 -46.81 -8.40 6.97
CA THR A 336 -47.12 -7.03 6.51
C THR A 336 -46.91 -6.00 7.62
N GLU A 337 -47.35 -6.28 8.86
CA GLU A 337 -47.15 -5.38 10.00
C GLU A 337 -45.66 -5.16 10.31
N ILE A 338 -44.86 -6.24 10.36
CA ILE A 338 -43.39 -6.16 10.51
C ILE A 338 -42.78 -5.34 9.37
N THR A 339 -43.18 -5.62 8.13
CA THR A 339 -42.67 -4.98 6.93
C THR A 339 -42.90 -3.47 6.94
N ARG A 340 -44.13 -3.03 7.23
CA ARG A 340 -44.48 -1.60 7.32
C ARG A 340 -43.65 -0.86 8.38
N SER A 341 -43.38 -1.51 9.52
CA SER A 341 -42.53 -0.93 10.58
C SER A 341 -41.07 -0.74 10.16
N MET A 342 -40.55 -1.59 9.27
CA MET A 342 -39.17 -1.52 8.75
C MET A 342 -39.02 -0.50 7.63
N ILE A 343 -40.04 -0.33 6.79
CA ILE A 343 -40.01 0.59 5.64
C ILE A 343 -40.06 2.05 6.08
N SER A 344 -40.79 2.38 7.16
CA SER A 344 -40.99 3.78 7.59
C SER A 344 -39.69 4.53 7.93
N ALA A 345 -38.56 3.83 8.09
CA ALA A 345 -37.26 4.42 8.41
C ALA A 345 -36.35 4.68 7.18
N ASN A 346 -36.67 4.17 5.97
CA ASN A 346 -35.68 3.97 4.90
C ASN A 346 -36.12 4.49 3.51
N SER A 347 -36.28 5.81 3.35
CA SER A 347 -36.55 6.45 2.05
C SER A 347 -35.30 7.05 1.41
N TRP A 348 -35.28 7.13 0.07
CA TRP A 348 -34.16 7.77 -0.64
C TRP A 348 -34.00 9.25 -0.29
N ALA A 349 -35.11 9.95 -0.06
CA ALA A 349 -35.10 11.34 0.39
C ALA A 349 -34.43 11.50 1.76
N SER A 350 -34.75 10.65 2.76
CA SER A 350 -34.15 10.76 4.09
C SER A 350 -32.67 10.37 4.08
N THR A 351 -32.28 9.40 3.25
CA THR A 351 -30.87 9.03 3.05
C THR A 351 -30.07 10.15 2.40
N ALA A 352 -30.58 10.75 1.32
CA ALA A 352 -29.94 11.90 0.67
C ALA A 352 -29.79 13.09 1.63
N GLU A 353 -30.81 13.38 2.44
CA GLU A 353 -30.75 14.48 3.42
C GLU A 353 -29.72 14.25 4.53
N ARG A 354 -29.56 12.99 4.99
CA ARG A 354 -28.49 12.63 5.94
C ARG A 354 -27.10 12.77 5.32
N MET A 355 -26.91 12.30 4.09
CA MET A 355 -25.65 12.48 3.36
C MET A 355 -25.33 13.96 3.14
N HIS A 356 -26.33 14.76 2.74
CA HIS A 356 -26.20 16.20 2.58
C HIS A 356 -25.73 16.87 3.88
N ARG A 357 -26.35 16.54 5.02
CA ARG A 357 -25.94 17.08 6.33
C ARG A 357 -24.46 16.82 6.63
N LEU A 358 -24.00 15.58 6.45
CA LEU A 358 -22.59 15.24 6.68
C LEU A 358 -21.64 16.03 5.77
N ILE A 359 -21.99 16.15 4.49
CA ILE A 359 -21.21 16.95 3.52
C ILE A 359 -21.19 18.43 3.93
N SER A 360 -22.35 18.99 4.28
CA SER A 360 -22.49 20.37 4.72
C SER A 360 -21.72 20.65 6.00
N GLU A 361 -21.73 19.76 6.99
CA GLU A 361 -20.96 19.91 8.23
C GLU A 361 -19.45 19.98 7.97
N ILE A 362 -18.92 19.16 7.05
CA ILE A 362 -17.51 19.20 6.67
C ILE A 362 -17.19 20.50 5.93
N LEU A 363 -18.05 20.91 5.00
CA LEU A 363 -17.89 22.17 4.27
C LEU A 363 -17.97 23.39 5.19
N GLU A 364 -18.88 23.38 6.16
CA GLU A 364 -19.03 24.41 7.18
C GLU A 364 -17.78 24.49 8.04
N LYS A 365 -17.29 23.37 8.58
CA LYS A 365 -16.01 23.30 9.30
C LYS A 365 -14.88 23.87 8.45
N ARG A 366 -14.74 23.47 7.19
CA ARG A 366 -13.70 24.00 6.28
C ARG A 366 -13.89 25.49 5.98
N SER A 367 -15.12 25.94 5.83
CA SER A 367 -15.46 27.35 5.57
C SER A 367 -15.24 28.21 6.80
N SER A 368 -15.49 27.70 8.02
CA SER A 368 -15.23 28.37 9.28
C SER A 368 -13.73 28.36 9.57
N PHE A 369 -12.99 27.31 9.23
CA PHE A 369 -11.52 27.33 9.25
C PHE A 369 -10.98 28.36 8.25
N ARG A 370 -11.51 28.43 7.02
CA ARG A 370 -11.12 29.43 6.01
C ARG A 370 -11.55 30.85 6.37
N GLN A 371 -12.74 31.06 6.94
CA GLN A 371 -13.25 32.37 7.36
C GLN A 371 -12.59 32.83 8.66
N THR A 372 -12.31 31.93 9.61
CA THR A 372 -11.50 32.24 10.79
C THR A 372 -10.09 32.56 10.33
N ALA A 373 -9.47 31.78 9.45
CA ALA A 373 -8.18 32.11 8.84
C ALA A 373 -8.19 33.42 8.03
N ARG A 374 -9.33 33.84 7.43
CA ARG A 374 -9.46 35.08 6.63
C ARG A 374 -9.82 36.31 7.48
N ARG A 375 -10.65 36.17 8.53
CA ARG A 375 -10.90 37.18 9.57
C ARG A 375 -9.68 37.35 10.46
N GLU A 376 -8.94 36.28 10.72
CA GLU A 376 -7.65 36.33 11.39
C GLU A 376 -6.58 36.88 10.45
N ARG A 377 -6.55 36.60 9.14
CA ARG A 377 -5.69 37.36 8.19
C ARG A 377 -5.99 38.87 8.20
N SER A 378 -7.26 39.25 8.25
CA SER A 378 -7.71 40.66 8.29
C SER A 378 -7.55 41.33 9.66
N ARG A 379 -7.46 40.57 10.77
CA ARG A 379 -7.15 41.07 12.11
C ARG A 379 -5.65 40.95 12.47
N ARG A 380 -4.90 40.06 11.81
CA ARG A 380 -3.46 39.79 12.01
C ARG A 380 -2.55 40.57 11.05
N ASP A 381 -3.09 41.58 10.38
CA ASP A 381 -2.27 42.75 9.96
C ASP A 381 -1.80 43.57 11.18
N THR A 382 -2.13 43.11 12.39
CA THR A 382 -1.45 43.48 13.63
C THR A 382 -1.01 42.23 14.40
N GLY A 383 0.20 41.75 14.09
CA GLY A 383 1.08 41.00 15.01
C GLY A 383 0.71 39.56 15.38
N SER A 384 1.01 38.58 14.51
CA SER A 384 1.37 37.23 14.97
C SER A 384 2.90 37.14 15.00
N LYS A 385 3.48 36.85 16.17
CA LYS A 385 4.94 36.70 16.34
C LYS A 385 5.47 35.53 15.51
N VAL A 386 6.05 35.81 14.35
CA VAL A 386 6.99 34.89 13.70
C VAL A 386 8.13 34.65 14.68
N THR A 387 8.35 33.39 15.06
CA THR A 387 9.47 33.04 15.94
C THR A 387 10.65 32.68 15.06
N ASN A 388 11.74 33.43 15.18
CA ASN A 388 12.95 33.22 14.39
C ASN A 388 13.88 32.21 15.09
N TYR A 389 14.47 31.30 14.30
CA TYR A 389 15.48 30.35 14.76
C TYR A 389 16.70 30.41 13.82
N GLU A 390 17.91 30.34 14.38
CA GLU A 390 19.14 30.29 13.57
C GLU A 390 19.16 29.06 12.67
N CYS A 391 18.67 27.93 13.19
CA CYS A 391 18.56 26.70 12.43
C CYS A 391 17.24 25.98 12.74
N VAL A 392 16.52 25.59 11.69
CA VAL A 392 15.41 24.65 11.80
C VAL A 392 15.85 23.31 11.20
N ILE A 393 15.58 22.22 11.92
CA ILE A 393 15.93 20.85 11.52
C ILE A 393 14.64 20.08 11.30
N LEU A 394 14.49 19.50 10.11
CA LEU A 394 13.29 18.76 9.72
C LEU A 394 13.53 17.25 9.85
N GLY A 395 12.87 16.64 10.83
CA GLY A 395 12.92 15.21 11.15
C GLY A 395 13.86 14.89 12.31
N ALA A 396 13.34 14.21 13.34
CA ALA A 396 14.06 13.74 14.52
C ALA A 396 14.49 12.27 14.39
N GLY A 397 14.94 11.86 13.20
CA GLY A 397 15.66 10.60 13.01
C GLY A 397 17.12 10.66 13.52
N PRO A 398 17.91 9.59 13.34
CA PRO A 398 19.33 9.55 13.75
C PRO A 398 20.14 10.77 13.30
N THR A 399 19.93 11.21 12.05
CA THR A 399 20.62 12.37 11.48
C THR A 399 20.18 13.68 12.13
N GLY A 400 18.88 13.92 12.28
CA GLY A 400 18.37 15.15 12.88
C GLY A 400 18.69 15.27 14.37
N LEU A 401 18.66 14.15 15.10
CA LEU A 401 19.11 14.09 16.49
C LEU A 401 20.60 14.40 16.62
N SER A 402 21.43 13.86 15.73
CA SER A 402 22.86 14.18 15.70
C SER A 402 23.11 15.65 15.36
N ALA A 403 22.41 16.20 14.36
CA ALA A 403 22.49 17.63 14.05
C ALA A 403 22.09 18.50 15.25
N ALA A 404 20.96 18.20 15.90
CA ALA A 404 20.47 18.93 17.07
C ALA A 404 21.41 18.79 18.29
N TYR A 405 22.11 17.67 18.43
CA TYR A 405 23.12 17.44 19.47
C TYR A 405 24.35 18.34 19.31
N HIS A 406 24.74 18.61 18.06
CA HIS A 406 25.87 19.48 17.76
C HIS A 406 25.50 20.97 17.76
N LEU A 407 24.24 21.32 17.47
CA LEU A 407 23.78 22.70 17.39
C LEU A 407 23.46 23.33 18.75
N GLY A 408 23.44 24.67 18.78
CA GLY A 408 23.20 25.49 19.97
C GLY A 408 21.73 25.61 20.38
N LYS A 409 21.48 26.48 21.38
CA LYS A 409 20.13 26.72 21.95
C LYS A 409 19.12 27.33 20.96
N ASN A 410 19.62 27.95 19.89
CA ASN A 410 18.81 28.63 18.87
C ASN A 410 18.38 27.70 17.72
N ALA A 411 18.60 26.39 17.86
CA ALA A 411 18.10 25.39 16.93
C ALA A 411 16.70 24.87 17.33
N LEU A 412 15.86 24.60 16.34
CA LEU A 412 14.54 23.97 16.48
C LEU A 412 14.50 22.67 15.68
N LEU A 413 14.30 21.54 16.36
CA LEU A 413 14.08 20.23 15.74
C LEU A 413 12.57 19.92 15.69
N LEU A 414 12.05 19.64 14.50
CA LEU A 414 10.64 19.34 14.27
C LEU A 414 10.47 17.89 13.80
N ASP A 415 9.49 17.17 14.35
CA ASP A 415 9.09 15.85 13.83
C ASP A 415 7.58 15.64 13.96
N LYS A 416 6.96 15.05 12.92
CA LYS A 416 5.53 14.75 12.90
C LYS A 416 5.13 13.65 13.88
N ASN A 417 6.07 12.81 14.30
CA ASN A 417 5.82 11.68 15.18
C ASN A 417 5.82 12.11 16.66
N ALA A 418 5.12 11.32 17.48
CA ALA A 418 5.08 11.52 18.94
C ALA A 418 6.39 11.15 19.67
N ALA A 419 7.35 10.52 18.99
CA ALA A 419 8.62 10.09 19.56
C ALA A 419 9.76 10.23 18.53
N VAL A 420 10.96 10.54 19.01
CA VAL A 420 12.18 10.63 18.20
C VAL A 420 12.66 9.26 17.74
N GLY A 421 13.47 9.24 16.68
CA GLY A 421 14.20 8.06 16.21
C GLY A 421 13.92 7.67 14.76
N GLY A 422 12.93 8.28 14.09
CA GLY A 422 12.60 7.97 12.69
C GLY A 422 12.33 6.48 12.47
N TRP A 423 13.08 5.83 11.58
CA TRP A 423 13.01 4.38 11.38
C TRP A 423 13.82 3.54 12.37
N CYS A 424 14.62 4.18 13.23
CA CYS A 424 15.37 3.52 14.31
C CYS A 424 14.58 3.48 15.63
N ARG A 425 13.25 3.58 15.55
CA ARG A 425 12.34 3.45 16.70
C ARG A 425 12.04 2.00 17.03
N SER A 426 11.54 1.80 18.23
CA SER A 426 11.11 0.50 18.74
C SER A 426 9.70 0.57 19.31
N ILE A 427 8.98 -0.54 19.22
CA ILE A 427 7.63 -0.80 19.71
C ILE A 427 7.76 -1.74 20.90
N GLN A 428 7.05 -1.46 21.99
CA GLN A 428 6.87 -2.40 23.09
C GLN A 428 5.45 -2.94 23.07
N ASP A 429 5.30 -4.25 23.08
CA ASP A 429 4.00 -4.90 23.00
C ASP A 429 4.00 -6.24 23.77
N LYS A 430 3.13 -6.36 24.78
CA LYS A 430 3.05 -7.52 25.69
C LYS A 430 4.41 -8.01 26.24
N GLY A 431 5.31 -7.07 26.54
CA GLY A 431 6.66 -7.34 27.06
C GLY A 431 7.72 -7.66 26.00
N PHE A 432 7.33 -7.78 24.72
CA PHE A 432 8.28 -7.85 23.61
C PHE A 432 8.72 -6.45 23.21
N THR A 433 9.98 -6.32 22.79
CA THR A 433 10.48 -5.11 22.11
C THR A 433 10.81 -5.44 20.66
N PHE A 434 10.15 -4.73 19.74
CA PHE A 434 10.36 -4.84 18.30
C PHE A 434 10.93 -3.55 17.72
N ASP A 435 11.99 -3.59 16.94
CA ASP A 435 12.42 -2.42 16.17
C ASP A 435 11.52 -2.27 14.94
N HIS A 436 11.44 -1.07 14.39
CA HIS A 436 10.68 -0.85 13.15
C HIS A 436 11.23 -1.66 11.96
N ALA A 437 12.52 -2.03 12.00
CA ALA A 437 13.21 -2.99 11.12
C ALA A 437 14.45 -3.53 11.86
N GLY A 438 15.18 -4.51 11.31
CA GLY A 438 16.40 -5.00 11.95
C GLY A 438 17.51 -3.96 12.00
N HIS A 439 17.95 -3.58 13.21
CA HIS A 439 19.05 -2.64 13.44
C HIS A 439 20.14 -3.25 14.32
N ILE A 440 21.39 -2.85 14.06
CA ILE A 440 22.57 -3.24 14.85
C ILE A 440 23.54 -2.06 14.96
N MET A 441 24.35 -2.05 16.02
CA MET A 441 25.39 -1.05 16.23
C MET A 441 26.74 -1.63 15.78
N PHE A 442 27.36 -1.00 14.80
CA PHE A 442 28.77 -1.25 14.47
C PHE A 442 29.32 0.03 13.84
N SER A 443 30.61 0.28 14.00
CA SER A 443 31.32 1.36 13.31
C SER A 443 32.81 1.19 13.52
N ASN A 444 33.62 1.58 12.53
CA ASN A 444 35.06 1.72 12.70
C ASN A 444 35.47 3.16 13.01
N ASP A 445 34.50 4.08 13.09
CA ASP A 445 34.74 5.48 13.39
C ASP A 445 34.83 5.71 14.91
N ASP A 446 35.98 6.24 15.36
CA ASP A 446 36.26 6.50 16.77
C ASP A 446 35.27 7.48 17.42
N TYR A 447 34.77 8.45 16.66
CA TYR A 447 33.78 9.40 17.14
C TYR A 447 32.46 8.69 17.41
N VAL A 448 31.99 7.86 16.48
CA VAL A 448 30.76 7.08 16.65
C VAL A 448 30.86 6.11 17.83
N GLN A 449 32.01 5.45 18.01
CA GLN A 449 32.24 4.56 19.15
C GLN A 449 32.19 5.29 20.50
N LYS A 450 32.72 6.52 20.57
CA LYS A 450 32.58 7.38 21.76
C LYS A 450 31.13 7.81 21.95
N LEU A 451 30.44 8.16 20.87
CA LEU A 451 29.04 8.56 20.91
C LEU A 451 28.15 7.43 21.47
N TYR A 452 28.35 6.17 21.05
CA TYR A 452 27.64 5.02 21.65
C TYR A 452 27.79 4.96 23.17
N LYS A 453 28.99 5.20 23.69
CA LYS A 453 29.24 5.21 25.14
C LYS A 453 28.54 6.38 25.84
N ILE A 454 28.48 7.55 25.21
CA ILE A 454 27.78 8.72 25.74
C ILE A 454 26.27 8.44 25.83
N LEU A 455 25.68 7.93 24.73
CA LEU A 455 24.23 7.78 24.61
C LEU A 455 23.68 6.60 25.43
N LEU A 456 24.43 5.51 25.56
CA LEU A 456 23.95 4.27 26.20
C LEU A 456 24.61 3.97 27.54
N GLY A 457 25.79 4.51 27.83
CA GLY A 457 26.56 4.18 29.03
C GLY A 457 26.78 2.67 29.16
N LYS A 458 26.19 2.06 30.20
CA LYS A 458 26.24 0.60 30.45
C LYS A 458 25.13 -0.20 29.74
N ASN A 459 24.15 0.45 29.10
CA ASN A 459 23.02 -0.19 28.42
C ASN A 459 23.41 -0.74 27.04
N VAL A 460 24.45 -1.58 26.98
CA VAL A 460 24.99 -2.11 25.73
C VAL A 460 25.27 -3.60 25.85
N HIS A 461 24.95 -4.34 24.78
CA HIS A 461 25.24 -5.74 24.61
C HIS A 461 26.07 -5.93 23.34
N TRP A 462 27.33 -6.34 23.49
CA TRP A 462 28.24 -6.64 22.38
C TRP A 462 28.35 -8.15 22.17
N GLN A 463 28.24 -8.59 20.92
CA GLN A 463 28.26 -10.02 20.58
C GLN A 463 28.77 -10.30 19.17
N ASN A 464 29.10 -11.56 18.92
CA ASN A 464 29.52 -12.01 17.60
C ASN A 464 28.29 -12.30 16.73
N ARG A 465 28.41 -11.96 15.45
CA ARG A 465 27.36 -12.08 14.46
C ARG A 465 27.04 -13.54 14.13
N GLU A 466 25.76 -13.84 14.02
CA GLU A 466 25.26 -15.14 13.55
C GLU A 466 24.25 -14.90 12.42
N ALA A 467 24.79 -14.67 11.21
CA ALA A 467 24.04 -14.38 10.00
C ALA A 467 24.04 -15.60 9.06
N TRP A 468 22.88 -15.96 8.54
CA TRP A 468 22.67 -17.21 7.81
C TRP A 468 21.82 -17.00 6.56
N VAL A 469 21.91 -17.93 5.62
CA VAL A 469 21.06 -18.05 4.43
C VAL A 469 20.31 -19.36 4.52
N TYR A 470 18.99 -19.32 4.32
CA TYR A 470 18.18 -20.54 4.21
C TYR A 470 17.81 -20.78 2.75
N SER A 471 18.32 -21.86 2.16
CA SER A 471 18.05 -22.24 0.78
C SER A 471 18.12 -23.75 0.63
N LYS A 472 17.27 -24.33 -0.22
CA LYS A 472 17.23 -25.78 -0.47
C LYS A 472 17.03 -26.61 0.80
N GLY A 473 16.28 -26.09 1.76
CA GLY A 473 15.98 -26.78 3.01
C GLY A 473 17.14 -26.85 4.01
N VAL A 474 18.23 -26.11 3.77
CA VAL A 474 19.40 -26.09 4.66
C VAL A 474 19.82 -24.66 5.02
N TYR A 475 20.48 -24.53 6.16
CA TYR A 475 21.09 -23.29 6.61
C TYR A 475 22.58 -23.28 6.27
N THR A 476 23.03 -22.26 5.53
CA THR A 476 24.46 -21.97 5.34
C THR A 476 24.83 -20.64 5.95
N ARG A 477 26.09 -20.48 6.38
CA ARG A 477 26.56 -19.22 6.94
C ARG A 477 26.56 -18.13 5.86
N TYR A 478 26.36 -16.89 6.26
CA TYR A 478 26.66 -15.76 5.39
C TYR A 478 28.18 -15.48 5.43
N PRO A 479 28.84 -15.17 4.28
CA PRO A 479 28.24 -14.95 2.96
C PRO A 479 28.07 -16.22 2.10
N PHE A 480 26.96 -16.32 1.37
CA PHE A 480 26.59 -17.52 0.58
C PHE A 480 27.72 -17.99 -0.34
N GLN A 481 28.36 -17.06 -1.04
CA GLN A 481 29.40 -17.33 -2.03
C GLN A 481 30.62 -18.04 -1.44
N GLY A 482 30.96 -17.78 -0.18
CA GLY A 482 32.10 -18.41 0.51
C GLY A 482 31.69 -19.54 1.44
N ALA A 483 30.40 -19.91 1.53
CA ALA A 483 29.88 -20.85 2.52
C ALA A 483 28.90 -21.85 1.87
N LEU A 484 29.41 -22.61 0.90
CA LEU A 484 28.61 -23.57 0.12
C LEU A 484 28.43 -24.92 0.82
N TYR A 485 29.21 -25.20 1.87
CA TYR A 485 29.18 -26.44 2.62
C TYR A 485 27.78 -26.76 3.15
N GLY A 486 27.34 -27.99 2.95
CA GLY A 486 26.01 -28.47 3.36
C GLY A 486 24.90 -28.26 2.32
N LEU A 487 25.13 -27.49 1.25
CA LEU A 487 24.20 -27.43 0.13
C LEU A 487 24.15 -28.76 -0.65
N PRO A 488 23.06 -29.02 -1.42
CA PRO A 488 23.01 -30.19 -2.28
C PRO A 488 24.22 -30.25 -3.24
N PRO A 489 24.86 -31.42 -3.44
CA PRO A 489 26.09 -31.54 -4.25
C PRO A 489 25.96 -30.95 -5.66
N LYS A 490 24.78 -31.05 -6.28
CA LYS A 490 24.50 -30.44 -7.59
C LYS A 490 24.57 -28.91 -7.54
N VAL A 491 24.07 -28.29 -6.48
CA VAL A 491 24.10 -26.83 -6.27
C VAL A 491 25.54 -26.36 -6.06
N ILE A 492 26.30 -27.07 -5.22
CA ILE A 492 27.73 -26.81 -5.00
C ILE A 492 28.50 -26.86 -6.32
N ARG A 493 28.33 -27.95 -7.08
CA ARG A 493 28.95 -28.11 -8.40
C ARG A 493 28.60 -26.96 -9.34
N GLU A 494 27.33 -26.59 -9.44
CA GLU A 494 26.90 -25.47 -10.31
C GLU A 494 27.55 -24.15 -9.89
N CYS A 495 27.69 -23.89 -8.58
CA CYS A 495 28.34 -22.70 -8.04
C CYS A 495 29.83 -22.65 -8.37
N ILE A 496 30.57 -23.72 -8.10
CA ILE A 496 32.03 -23.80 -8.36
C ILE A 496 32.31 -23.71 -9.86
N VAL A 497 31.63 -24.51 -10.68
CA VAL A 497 31.83 -24.49 -12.15
C VAL A 497 31.49 -23.11 -12.70
N GLY A 498 30.40 -22.49 -12.25
CA GLY A 498 30.03 -21.14 -12.67
C GLY A 498 31.07 -20.09 -12.30
N ALA A 499 31.67 -20.19 -11.11
CA ALA A 499 32.74 -19.28 -10.67
C ALA A 499 34.03 -19.47 -11.51
N ILE A 500 34.38 -20.72 -11.85
CA ILE A 500 35.51 -21.04 -12.75
C ILE A 500 35.25 -20.45 -14.14
N GLU A 501 34.08 -20.71 -14.72
CA GLU A 501 33.70 -20.18 -16.04
C GLU A 501 33.73 -18.64 -16.07
N ALA A 502 33.27 -17.97 -15.03
CA ALA A 502 33.27 -16.52 -14.95
C ALA A 502 34.69 -15.92 -14.92
N ARG A 503 35.65 -16.62 -14.29
CA ARG A 503 37.05 -16.17 -14.17
C ARG A 503 37.93 -16.58 -15.34
N PHE A 504 37.70 -17.76 -15.91
CA PHE A 504 38.61 -18.40 -16.87
C PHE A 504 37.95 -18.81 -18.19
N GLY A 505 36.64 -18.61 -18.37
CA GLY A 505 35.88 -19.11 -19.52
C GLY A 505 36.32 -18.56 -20.88
N GLU A 506 36.87 -17.34 -20.94
CA GLU A 506 37.48 -16.81 -22.17
C GLU A 506 38.88 -17.39 -22.46
N SER A 507 39.55 -17.96 -21.44
CA SER A 507 40.86 -18.59 -21.56
C SER A 507 40.78 -20.10 -21.84
N LEU A 508 39.69 -20.75 -21.41
CA LEU A 508 39.43 -22.18 -21.61
C LEU A 508 38.97 -22.54 -23.05
N SER A 509 38.54 -21.57 -23.87
CA SER A 509 38.22 -21.81 -25.29
C SER A 509 39.44 -22.08 -26.18
N HIS A 510 40.66 -22.02 -25.64
CA HIS A 510 41.92 -22.30 -26.33
C HIS A 510 42.74 -23.43 -25.71
N TYR A 511 42.17 -24.21 -24.79
CA TYR A 511 42.89 -25.30 -24.12
C TYR A 511 42.47 -26.66 -24.68
N GLU A 512 43.28 -27.24 -25.57
CA GLU A 512 43.23 -28.68 -25.85
C GLU A 512 43.91 -29.43 -24.70
N PRO A 513 43.27 -30.46 -24.09
CA PRO A 513 43.85 -31.15 -22.96
C PRO A 513 45.04 -32.04 -23.41
N PRO A 514 46.17 -32.01 -22.70
CA PRO A 514 47.22 -33.00 -22.91
C PRO A 514 46.73 -34.38 -22.43
N LYS A 515 47.09 -35.41 -23.20
CA LYS A 515 46.78 -36.81 -22.90
C LYS A 515 47.36 -37.21 -21.54
N VAL A 516 46.53 -37.96 -20.80
CA VAL A 516 46.81 -38.57 -19.50
C VAL A 516 48.16 -39.28 -19.49
N VAL A 517 49.01 -38.92 -18.54
CA VAL A 517 50.15 -39.73 -18.08
C VAL A 517 50.10 -39.80 -16.56
N GLU A 518 50.39 -40.98 -16.03
CA GLU A 518 50.21 -41.42 -14.64
C GLU A 518 51.08 -40.68 -13.60
N ALA A 519 50.66 -40.90 -12.35
CA ALA A 519 51.08 -40.27 -11.10
C ALA A 519 52.59 -40.25 -10.82
N VAL A 520 53.04 -39.14 -10.21
CA VAL A 520 54.25 -39.07 -9.39
C VAL A 520 53.97 -38.19 -8.17
N GLU A 521 54.10 -38.76 -6.96
CA GLU A 521 54.18 -38.06 -5.67
C GLU A 521 55.44 -37.20 -5.59
N ILE A 522 55.43 -35.98 -5.01
CA ILE A 522 56.53 -35.42 -4.18
C ILE A 522 56.04 -34.24 -3.28
N ARG A 523 56.17 -34.47 -1.95
CA ARG A 523 56.67 -33.65 -0.81
C ARG A 523 56.19 -32.22 -0.47
N ASN A 524 55.91 -32.08 0.83
CA ASN A 524 55.80 -30.87 1.64
C ASN A 524 56.94 -29.86 1.48
N SER A 525 56.58 -28.57 1.47
CA SER A 525 57.39 -27.49 2.04
C SER A 525 56.50 -26.44 2.71
N THR A 526 56.87 -26.10 3.95
CA THR A 526 56.28 -25.08 4.82
C THR A 526 56.65 -23.67 4.36
N VAL A 527 55.69 -22.75 4.32
CA VAL A 527 55.95 -21.29 4.34
C VAL A 527 55.01 -20.62 5.36
N SER A 528 55.62 -19.72 6.11
CA SER A 528 55.13 -19.01 7.30
C SER A 528 54.07 -17.95 7.03
N ALA A 529 53.23 -17.73 8.05
CA ALA A 529 52.24 -16.66 8.15
C ALA A 529 52.85 -15.25 8.21
N SER A 530 52.26 -14.32 7.44
CA SER A 530 51.98 -12.95 7.86
C SER A 530 51.33 -12.18 6.70
N ASP A 531 50.01 -11.98 6.76
CA ASP A 531 49.37 -10.67 6.55
C ASP A 531 47.86 -10.83 6.70
N ALA A 532 47.31 -10.18 7.72
CA ALA A 532 45.88 -10.15 7.99
C ALA A 532 45.20 -9.21 6.98
N GLY A 533 44.67 -9.80 5.90
CA GLY A 533 43.86 -9.11 4.89
C GLY A 533 42.47 -8.77 5.42
N SER A 534 42.16 -7.47 5.41
CA SER A 534 40.87 -6.88 5.78
C SER A 534 39.84 -7.09 4.66
N ASP A 535 38.87 -7.99 4.87
CA ASP A 535 37.83 -8.36 3.90
C ASP A 535 36.42 -7.91 4.37
N CYS A 536 35.67 -7.26 3.47
CA CYS A 536 34.46 -6.47 3.73
C CYS A 536 33.19 -7.10 3.14
N CYS A 537 32.09 -7.12 3.92
CA CYS A 537 30.84 -7.86 3.64
C CYS A 537 29.61 -6.98 3.32
N ALA A 538 28.63 -7.53 2.56
CA ALA A 538 27.48 -6.78 2.00
C ALA A 538 26.28 -7.01 2.86
N ASP A 539 26.21 -6.19 3.87
CA ASP A 539 24.98 -5.80 4.51
C ASP A 539 24.92 -4.28 4.70
N GLY A 540 25.66 -3.53 3.87
CA GLY A 540 25.54 -2.08 3.78
C GLY A 540 26.72 -1.28 4.36
N THR A 541 27.93 -1.84 4.50
CA THR A 541 28.88 -1.37 5.52
C THR A 541 30.20 -0.75 5.01
N VAL A 542 30.34 0.58 5.19
CA VAL A 542 31.53 1.37 5.62
C VAL A 542 32.56 1.93 4.59
N THR A 543 33.30 2.93 5.09
CA THR A 543 34.02 4.15 4.62
C THR A 543 35.31 4.05 3.78
N ILE A 544 35.59 5.11 3.00
CA ILE A 544 36.83 5.39 2.25
C ILE A 544 37.78 6.29 3.09
N PRO A 545 39.03 5.88 3.39
CA PRO A 545 40.03 6.76 4.01
C PRO A 545 40.78 7.62 2.97
N SER A 546 41.03 8.86 3.34
CA SER A 546 41.80 9.86 2.58
C SER A 546 43.31 9.69 2.79
N THR A 547 43.97 8.86 1.97
CA THR A 547 45.36 9.02 1.45
C THR A 547 45.80 7.73 0.75
N PRO A 548 46.35 7.77 -0.48
CA PRO A 548 46.70 6.56 -1.20
C PRO A 548 48.07 6.02 -0.76
N SER A 549 48.11 4.81 -0.20
CA SER A 549 49.35 4.03 -0.11
C SER A 549 49.58 3.29 -1.44
N THR A 550 50.82 3.31 -1.91
CA THR A 550 51.20 3.09 -3.31
C THR A 550 51.29 1.64 -3.78
N ALA A 551 50.80 0.66 -3.02
CA ALA A 551 50.96 -0.77 -3.33
C ALA A 551 49.67 -1.53 -3.70
N THR A 552 48.49 -1.08 -3.27
CA THR A 552 47.18 -1.69 -3.64
C THR A 552 46.54 -1.06 -4.88
N ALA A 553 47.16 -0.02 -5.45
CA ALA A 553 46.65 0.68 -6.62
C ALA A 553 46.69 -0.16 -7.92
N SER A 554 47.53 -1.20 -8.00
CA SER A 554 47.80 -1.89 -9.28
C SER A 554 46.67 -2.83 -9.73
N ALA A 555 45.98 -3.51 -8.81
CA ALA A 555 44.87 -4.42 -9.17
C ALA A 555 43.54 -3.68 -9.43
N CYS A 556 43.36 -2.50 -8.85
CA CYS A 556 42.21 -1.62 -9.15
C CYS A 556 42.44 -0.68 -10.34
N ALA A 557 43.69 -0.34 -10.69
CA ALA A 557 43.98 0.59 -11.78
C ALA A 557 43.80 0.00 -13.20
N SER A 558 43.65 -1.32 -13.35
CA SER A 558 43.38 -1.95 -14.65
C SER A 558 41.90 -1.91 -15.06
N PHE A 559 40.97 -1.54 -14.17
CA PHE A 559 39.57 -1.29 -14.52
C PHE A 559 39.40 0.11 -15.12
N LYS A 560 39.96 0.31 -16.33
CA LYS A 560 39.59 1.43 -17.18
C LYS A 560 38.10 1.35 -17.52
N LYS A 561 37.31 2.30 -16.98
CA LYS A 561 36.19 3.00 -17.61
C LYS A 561 35.45 2.25 -18.75
N ASP A 562 34.93 1.06 -18.47
CA ASP A 562 33.90 0.45 -19.32
C ASP A 562 32.54 0.94 -18.81
N GLY A 563 32.10 2.07 -19.35
CA GLY A 563 30.85 2.71 -18.96
C GLY A 563 29.66 1.95 -19.52
N SER A 564 29.07 1.03 -18.74
CA SER A 564 27.65 0.59 -18.82
C SER A 564 27.33 -0.68 -18.03
N GLN A 565 28.14 -1.14 -17.06
CA GLN A 565 27.81 -2.37 -16.34
C GLN A 565 26.69 -2.15 -15.31
N ASN A 566 25.58 -2.87 -15.50
CA ASN A 566 24.49 -2.94 -14.54
C ASN A 566 24.72 -4.04 -13.48
N PHE A 567 23.93 -4.02 -12.41
CA PHE A 567 24.10 -4.93 -11.28
C PHE A 567 23.90 -6.40 -11.67
N GLU A 568 22.99 -6.70 -12.60
CA GLU A 568 22.81 -8.07 -13.10
C GLU A 568 24.06 -8.61 -13.81
N GLN A 569 24.64 -7.81 -14.70
CA GLN A 569 25.89 -8.15 -15.39
C GLN A 569 27.05 -8.32 -14.40
N PHE A 570 27.14 -7.44 -13.39
CA PHE A 570 28.12 -7.57 -12.32
C PHE A 570 27.98 -8.90 -11.59
N ILE A 571 26.76 -9.31 -11.23
CA ILE A 571 26.49 -10.59 -10.54
C ILE A 571 27.04 -11.77 -11.34
N TYR A 572 26.72 -11.84 -12.64
CA TYR A 572 27.19 -12.94 -13.50
C TYR A 572 28.70 -12.92 -13.70
N LYS A 573 29.29 -11.72 -13.88
CA LYS A 573 30.73 -11.58 -14.09
C LYS A 573 31.55 -11.92 -12.84
N MET A 574 31.07 -11.55 -11.66
CA MET A 574 31.82 -11.71 -10.42
C MET A 574 31.62 -13.08 -9.75
N TRP A 575 30.39 -13.59 -9.72
CA TRP A 575 30.07 -14.83 -9.00
C TRP A 575 29.70 -16.00 -9.91
N GLY A 576 29.55 -15.76 -11.22
CA GLY A 576 29.21 -16.81 -12.17
C GLY A 576 27.77 -17.30 -12.09
N LYS A 577 27.39 -18.11 -13.08
CA LYS A 577 26.00 -18.54 -13.30
C LYS A 577 25.41 -19.34 -12.14
N GLY A 578 26.21 -20.12 -11.43
CA GLY A 578 25.73 -20.94 -10.32
C GLY A 578 25.30 -20.11 -9.11
N ILE A 579 26.19 -19.29 -8.56
CA ILE A 579 25.87 -18.41 -7.42
C ILE A 579 24.80 -17.39 -7.81
N ALA A 580 24.86 -16.86 -9.05
CA ALA A 580 23.82 -16.00 -9.60
C ALA A 580 22.43 -16.67 -9.52
N LYS A 581 22.31 -17.90 -10.02
CA LYS A 581 21.05 -18.66 -10.06
C LYS A 581 20.52 -19.01 -8.67
N HIS A 582 21.38 -19.48 -7.77
CA HIS A 582 20.93 -20.06 -6.49
C HIS A 582 20.74 -19.04 -5.37
N PHE A 583 21.40 -17.88 -5.45
CA PHE A 583 21.31 -16.87 -4.40
C PHE A 583 21.22 -15.46 -4.93
N ALA A 584 22.22 -14.97 -5.68
CA ALA A 584 22.39 -13.54 -5.89
C ALA A 584 21.24 -12.91 -6.70
N ILE A 585 20.79 -13.53 -7.80
CA ILE A 585 19.65 -13.05 -8.59
C ILE A 585 18.33 -13.16 -7.83
N PRO A 586 17.92 -14.34 -7.31
CA PRO A 586 16.62 -14.45 -6.65
C PRO A 586 16.53 -13.59 -5.39
N TYR A 587 17.58 -13.53 -4.57
CA TYR A 587 17.63 -12.67 -3.39
C TYR A 587 17.51 -11.19 -3.74
N ASN A 588 18.31 -10.71 -4.69
CA ASN A 588 18.30 -9.28 -5.05
C ASN A 588 17.01 -8.89 -5.79
N LYS A 589 16.41 -9.76 -6.60
CA LYS A 589 15.07 -9.51 -7.16
C LYS A 589 14.02 -9.40 -6.06
N LYS A 590 14.14 -10.22 -5.02
CA LYS A 590 13.24 -10.19 -3.87
C LYS A 590 13.40 -8.92 -3.04
N LEU A 591 14.65 -8.54 -2.72
CA LEU A 591 15.00 -7.34 -1.95
C LEU A 591 14.71 -6.05 -2.72
N TRP A 592 15.31 -5.89 -3.90
CA TRP A 592 15.25 -4.62 -4.63
C TRP A 592 13.95 -4.44 -5.38
N THR A 593 13.25 -5.50 -5.76
CA THR A 593 11.95 -5.44 -6.46
C THR A 593 11.93 -4.65 -7.77
N VAL A 594 13.07 -4.13 -8.23
CA VAL A 594 13.30 -3.50 -9.53
C VAL A 594 14.15 -4.43 -10.40
N PRO A 595 14.07 -4.31 -11.73
CA PRO A 595 14.98 -5.06 -12.60
C PRO A 595 16.44 -4.71 -12.27
N LEU A 596 17.25 -5.73 -11.99
CA LEU A 596 18.66 -5.54 -11.60
C LEU A 596 19.50 -4.97 -12.76
N SER A 597 18.98 -5.07 -13.99
CA SER A 597 19.53 -4.42 -15.18
C SER A 597 19.45 -2.89 -15.16
N GLU A 598 18.56 -2.31 -14.34
CA GLU A 598 18.39 -0.85 -14.20
C GLU A 598 19.25 -0.26 -13.08
N MET A 599 19.87 -1.12 -12.25
CA MET A 599 20.68 -0.70 -11.12
C MET A 599 22.14 -0.57 -11.53
N GLU A 600 22.76 0.55 -11.16
CA GLU A 600 24.20 0.74 -11.28
C GLU A 600 24.97 0.03 -10.15
N THR A 601 26.30 0.06 -10.24
CA THR A 601 27.22 -0.71 -9.38
C THR A 601 28.03 0.15 -8.39
N SER A 602 27.89 1.48 -8.44
CA SER A 602 28.67 2.42 -7.62
C SER A 602 28.53 2.20 -6.10
N TRP A 603 27.37 1.69 -5.67
CA TRP A 603 27.04 1.42 -4.27
C TRP A 603 27.64 0.11 -3.74
N LEU A 604 28.18 -0.75 -4.61
CA LEU A 604 28.71 -2.07 -4.22
C LEU A 604 30.05 -1.99 -3.50
N GLY A 605 30.82 -0.90 -3.68
CA GLY A 605 32.18 -0.75 -3.15
C GLY A 605 32.24 -0.91 -1.63
N GLY A 606 33.02 -1.91 -1.17
CA GLY A 606 33.14 -2.27 0.25
C GLY A 606 31.91 -2.98 0.83
N ARG A 607 30.85 -3.16 0.03
CA ARG A 607 29.65 -3.86 0.43
C ARG A 607 29.79 -5.30 -0.02
N VAL A 608 29.72 -5.72 -1.28
CA VAL A 608 29.59 -7.19 -1.52
C VAL A 608 30.86 -7.99 -1.26
N PRO A 609 30.83 -9.10 -0.46
CA PRO A 609 32.01 -9.92 -0.25
C PRO A 609 32.38 -10.58 -1.56
N LEU A 610 33.66 -10.55 -1.87
CA LEU A 610 34.22 -11.06 -3.13
C LEU A 610 35.24 -12.14 -2.80
N PRO A 611 34.80 -13.33 -2.33
CA PRO A 611 35.74 -14.39 -2.06
C PRO A 611 36.47 -14.79 -3.34
N ASP A 612 37.72 -15.19 -3.21
CA ASP A 612 38.45 -15.75 -4.32
C ASP A 612 37.97 -17.19 -4.64
N LEU A 613 38.57 -17.83 -5.65
CA LEU A 613 38.09 -19.14 -6.08
C LEU A 613 38.51 -20.23 -5.08
N GLU A 614 39.66 -20.05 -4.42
CA GLU A 614 40.15 -20.96 -3.40
C GLU A 614 39.20 -20.92 -2.20
N GLU A 615 38.83 -19.72 -1.73
CA GLU A 615 37.85 -19.52 -0.65
C GLU A 615 36.47 -20.10 -0.98
N ILE A 616 36.00 -19.99 -2.23
CA ILE A 616 34.74 -20.60 -2.68
C ILE A 616 34.83 -22.14 -2.61
N ILE A 617 35.98 -22.72 -2.99
CA ILE A 617 36.19 -24.17 -2.98
C ILE A 617 36.34 -24.68 -1.55
N GLU A 618 37.17 -24.04 -0.73
CA GLU A 618 37.32 -24.37 0.69
C GLU A 618 35.99 -24.30 1.43
N GLY A 619 35.24 -23.22 1.21
CA GLY A 619 33.91 -23.02 1.77
C GLY A 619 32.85 -24.01 1.27
N ALA A 620 33.14 -24.80 0.23
CA ALA A 620 32.32 -25.92 -0.22
C ALA A 620 32.72 -27.26 0.43
N LEU A 621 33.99 -27.40 0.83
CA LEU A 621 34.56 -28.61 1.40
C LEU A 621 34.38 -28.68 2.91
N GLU A 622 34.45 -27.53 3.60
CA GLU A 622 34.38 -27.45 5.06
C GLU A 622 33.46 -26.32 5.54
N PRO A 623 32.88 -26.42 6.75
CA PRO A 623 32.13 -25.33 7.35
C PRO A 623 33.02 -24.10 7.56
N VAL A 624 32.57 -22.94 7.06
CA VAL A 624 33.26 -21.66 7.32
C VAL A 624 33.28 -21.34 8.81
N ALA A 625 34.44 -20.92 9.31
CA ALA A 625 34.64 -20.51 10.70
C ALA A 625 33.85 -19.22 11.05
N LYS A 626 33.98 -18.77 12.32
CA LYS A 626 33.30 -17.62 12.94
C LYS A 626 33.34 -16.33 12.08
N PRO A 627 32.37 -15.40 12.25
CA PRO A 627 31.88 -14.50 11.19
C PRO A 627 32.93 -13.58 10.57
N MET A 628 32.81 -13.39 9.25
CA MET A 628 33.61 -12.47 8.42
C MET A 628 32.86 -11.14 8.17
N GLY A 629 33.57 -10.03 7.95
CA GLY A 629 33.02 -8.71 7.62
C GLY A 629 33.04 -7.66 8.75
N PRO A 630 32.77 -6.38 8.45
CA PRO A 630 32.98 -5.26 9.39
C PRO A 630 31.99 -5.24 10.57
N ASN A 631 30.90 -5.99 10.49
CA ASN A 631 29.94 -6.21 11.57
C ASN A 631 30.03 -7.62 12.17
N ALA A 632 31.13 -8.36 11.94
CA ALA A 632 31.39 -9.68 12.54
C ALA A 632 31.22 -9.67 14.06
N ARG A 633 31.50 -8.52 14.68
CA ARG A 633 31.07 -8.17 16.03
C ARG A 633 30.17 -6.94 15.97
N PHE A 634 29.02 -7.01 16.61
CA PHE A 634 28.07 -5.90 16.66
C PHE A 634 27.58 -5.68 18.09
N GLY A 635 27.06 -4.49 18.33
CA GLY A 635 26.43 -4.08 19.57
C GLY A 635 24.93 -3.88 19.39
N TYR A 636 24.19 -3.94 20.48
CA TYR A 636 22.78 -3.59 20.54
C TYR A 636 22.44 -3.04 21.94
N PRO A 637 21.46 -2.14 22.11
CA PRO A 637 21.06 -1.68 23.45
C PRO A 637 20.54 -2.85 24.31
N LEU A 638 21.01 -2.95 25.56
CA LEU A 638 20.60 -4.07 26.42
C LEU A 638 19.08 -4.02 26.74
N ASN A 639 18.53 -2.82 26.95
CA ASN A 639 17.10 -2.61 27.20
C ASN A 639 16.56 -1.48 26.33
N GLY A 640 15.28 -1.56 25.97
CA GLY A 640 14.54 -0.49 25.28
C GLY A 640 14.69 -0.49 23.75
N GLY A 641 15.31 -1.52 23.17
CA GLY A 641 15.51 -1.63 21.72
C GLY A 641 16.39 -0.51 21.17
N PHE A 642 16.42 -0.33 19.85
CA PHE A 642 17.17 0.76 19.22
C PHE A 642 16.64 2.16 19.60
N GLN A 643 15.38 2.27 20.04
CA GLN A 643 14.80 3.49 20.62
C GLN A 643 15.63 4.03 21.79
N ALA A 644 16.28 3.17 22.58
CA ALA A 644 17.13 3.60 23.70
C ALA A 644 18.32 4.45 23.22
N MET A 645 18.93 4.10 22.08
CA MET A 645 20.01 4.89 21.49
C MET A 645 19.49 6.26 21.02
N MET A 646 18.32 6.27 20.37
CA MET A 646 17.72 7.52 19.87
C MET A 646 17.35 8.46 21.02
N SER A 647 16.76 7.90 22.08
CA SER A 647 16.35 8.66 23.27
C SER A 647 17.55 9.15 24.07
N GLY A 648 18.69 8.45 23.99
CA GLY A 648 19.97 8.85 24.60
C GLY A 648 20.49 10.21 24.12
N PHE A 649 20.04 10.72 22.96
CA PHE A 649 20.41 12.06 22.51
C PHE A 649 19.70 13.17 23.30
N LEU A 650 18.49 12.92 23.79
CA LEU A 650 17.61 13.96 24.34
C LEU A 650 18.23 14.76 25.49
N PRO A 651 18.94 14.14 26.48
CA PRO A 651 19.57 14.90 27.57
C PRO A 651 20.70 15.82 27.13
N HIS A 652 21.21 15.65 25.91
CA HIS A 652 22.36 16.39 25.39
C HIS A 652 22.00 17.46 24.35
N ILE A 653 20.77 17.45 23.83
CA ILE A 653 20.28 18.46 22.88
C ILE A 653 19.99 19.76 23.63
N LYS A 654 20.60 20.86 23.18
CA LYS A 654 20.44 22.19 23.79
C LYS A 654 19.29 23.00 23.18
N GLY A 655 18.95 22.71 21.93
CA GLY A 655 17.88 23.35 21.18
C GLY A 655 16.49 22.86 21.59
N LYS A 656 15.46 23.47 21.00
CA LYS A 656 14.06 23.07 21.22
C LYS A 656 13.73 21.87 20.33
N ILE A 657 13.00 20.90 20.87
CA ILE A 657 12.44 19.77 20.11
C ILE A 657 10.92 19.88 20.16
N GLU A 658 10.25 19.86 19.01
CA GLU A 658 8.80 19.75 18.91
C GLU A 658 8.39 18.51 18.14
N LEU A 659 7.69 17.63 18.85
CA LEU A 659 7.10 16.40 18.35
C LEU A 659 5.62 16.64 18.02
N ASN A 660 5.02 15.76 17.23
CA ASN A 660 3.68 15.97 16.64
C ASN A 660 3.60 17.28 15.82
N ALA A 661 4.72 17.71 15.25
CA ALA A 661 4.86 18.89 14.42
C ALA A 661 4.93 18.46 12.95
N GLU A 662 3.77 18.29 12.31
CA GLU A 662 3.71 17.92 10.89
C GLU A 662 3.97 19.14 10.01
N ILE A 663 5.05 19.08 9.23
CA ILE A 663 5.40 20.11 8.24
C ILE A 663 4.57 19.88 6.98
N VAL A 664 3.88 20.92 6.52
CA VAL A 664 3.02 20.86 5.32
C VAL A 664 3.54 21.71 4.17
N GLU A 665 4.36 22.73 4.47
CA GLU A 665 4.92 23.64 3.47
C GLU A 665 6.29 24.14 3.93
N VAL A 666 7.22 24.26 2.97
CA VAL A 666 8.52 24.91 3.14
C VAL A 666 8.64 25.95 2.04
N SER A 667 8.88 27.21 2.40
CA SER A 667 9.10 28.30 1.44
C SER A 667 10.58 28.70 1.45
N PRO A 668 11.40 28.23 0.49
CA PRO A 668 12.79 28.65 0.36
C PRO A 668 12.96 30.15 0.14
N THR A 669 12.05 30.78 -0.59
CA THR A 669 12.13 32.22 -0.90
C THR A 669 11.85 33.07 0.33
N GLN A 670 10.89 32.67 1.16
CA GLN A 670 10.52 33.40 2.38
C GLN A 670 11.29 32.93 3.62
N ARG A 671 12.03 31.81 3.50
CA ARG A 671 12.70 31.10 4.59
C ARG A 671 11.74 30.72 5.72
N LEU A 672 10.60 30.14 5.36
CA LEU A 672 9.55 29.75 6.29
C LEU A 672 9.30 28.25 6.25
N VAL A 673 8.96 27.70 7.42
CA VAL A 673 8.42 26.35 7.58
C VAL A 673 7.03 26.48 8.21
N THR A 674 6.02 25.92 7.55
CA THR A 674 4.63 25.93 8.01
C THR A 674 4.21 24.54 8.48
N LEU A 675 3.61 24.48 9.67
CA LEU A 675 3.04 23.27 10.23
C LEU A 675 1.56 23.11 9.89
N ALA A 676 1.05 21.88 9.98
CA ALA A 676 -0.36 21.53 9.78
C ALA A 676 -1.30 22.30 10.73
N ASP A 677 -0.83 22.64 11.94
CA ASP A 677 -1.56 23.45 12.92
C ASP A 677 -1.44 24.97 12.69
N CYS A 678 -0.92 25.36 11.51
CA CYS A 678 -0.72 26.74 11.06
C CYS A 678 0.34 27.55 11.82
N ARG A 679 1.12 26.94 12.71
CA ARG A 679 2.34 27.61 13.23
C ARG A 679 3.35 27.76 12.10
N VAL A 680 4.05 28.90 12.13
CA VAL A 680 5.04 29.27 11.11
C VAL A 680 6.35 29.63 11.82
N PHE A 681 7.44 29.02 11.36
CA PHE A 681 8.78 29.27 11.85
C PHE A 681 9.64 29.88 10.75
N GLN A 682 10.36 30.94 11.09
CA GLN A 682 11.38 31.51 10.20
C GLN A 682 12.75 30.91 10.55
N TYR A 683 13.56 30.68 9.52
CA TYR A 683 14.89 30.13 9.68
C TYR A 683 15.96 30.97 8.97
N ASP A 684 17.15 31.03 9.56
CA ASP A 684 18.34 31.54 8.86
C ASP A 684 18.95 30.44 7.98
N ALA A 685 19.01 29.21 8.50
CA ALA A 685 19.38 28.00 7.75
C ALA A 685 18.45 26.81 8.06
N LEU A 686 18.31 25.90 7.10
CA LEU A 686 17.44 24.72 7.21
C LEU A 686 18.23 23.43 7.00
N VAL A 687 18.17 22.50 7.96
CA VAL A 687 18.70 21.14 7.77
C VAL A 687 17.53 20.20 7.52
N SER A 688 17.44 19.64 6.32
CA SER A 688 16.44 18.63 6.00
C SER A 688 17.01 17.21 6.15
N THR A 689 16.24 16.36 6.83
CA THR A 689 16.41 14.90 6.83
C THR A 689 15.22 14.16 6.20
N ILE A 690 14.24 14.92 5.69
CA ILE A 690 13.05 14.42 5.01
C ILE A 690 13.44 13.72 3.69
N PRO A 691 12.73 12.67 3.26
CA PRO A 691 12.91 12.12 1.91
C PRO A 691 12.88 13.19 0.83
N LEU A 692 13.92 13.21 -0.01
CA LEU A 692 14.16 14.28 -0.97
C LEU A 692 12.96 14.60 -1.90
N PRO A 693 12.23 13.60 -2.45
CA PRO A 693 11.01 13.86 -3.21
C PRO A 693 9.89 14.53 -2.41
N GLU A 694 9.73 14.16 -1.13
CA GLU A 694 8.70 14.75 -0.26
C GLU A 694 9.08 16.18 0.15
N LEU A 695 10.36 16.47 0.36
CA LEU A 695 10.82 17.85 0.57
C LEU A 695 10.47 18.75 -0.63
N ILE A 696 10.77 18.30 -1.85
CA ILE A 696 10.44 19.07 -3.06
C ILE A 696 8.93 19.24 -3.24
N LYS A 697 8.13 18.23 -2.86
CA LYS A 697 6.68 18.32 -2.85
C LYS A 697 6.16 19.35 -1.84
N MET A 698 6.73 19.42 -0.63
CA MET A 698 6.39 20.44 0.38
C MET A 698 6.79 21.85 -0.04
N ILE A 699 7.82 21.98 -0.88
CA ILE A 699 8.22 23.26 -1.48
C ILE A 699 7.27 23.68 -2.62
N GLY A 700 6.73 22.71 -3.36
CA GLY A 700 5.70 22.95 -4.36
C GLY A 700 6.18 23.86 -5.50
N ALA A 701 5.40 24.90 -5.81
CA ALA A 701 5.61 25.74 -6.98
C ALA A 701 6.88 26.61 -6.93
N GLU A 702 7.49 26.80 -5.76
CA GLU A 702 8.78 27.50 -5.65
C GLU A 702 9.94 26.68 -6.24
N ALA A 703 9.82 25.35 -6.28
CA ALA A 703 10.79 24.51 -6.96
C ALA A 703 10.59 24.60 -8.48
N PRO A 704 11.62 24.96 -9.28
CA PRO A 704 11.51 24.97 -10.74
C PRO A 704 11.11 23.60 -11.30
N GLN A 705 10.44 23.59 -12.46
CA GLN A 705 9.96 22.34 -13.08
C GLN A 705 11.05 21.27 -13.22
N ARG A 706 12.28 21.67 -13.61
CA ARG A 706 13.44 20.77 -13.70
C ARG A 706 13.77 20.06 -12.38
N VAL A 707 13.57 20.73 -11.24
CA VAL A 707 13.83 20.19 -9.90
C VAL A 707 12.70 19.25 -9.50
N GLN A 708 11.45 19.63 -9.79
CA GLN A 708 10.29 18.77 -9.56
C GLN A 708 10.38 17.46 -10.37
N ASP A 709 10.81 17.53 -11.63
CA ASP A 709 10.94 16.36 -12.50
C ASP A 709 12.11 15.47 -12.07
N ALA A 710 13.25 16.06 -11.70
CA ALA A 710 14.36 15.33 -11.10
C ALA A 710 13.92 14.59 -9.82
N ALA A 711 13.12 15.23 -8.96
CA ALA A 711 12.60 14.63 -7.73
C ALA A 711 11.65 13.46 -7.99
N LYS A 712 10.78 13.58 -9.01
CA LYS A 712 9.89 12.48 -9.44
C LYS A 712 10.66 11.29 -10.03
N GLY A 713 11.84 11.55 -10.61
CA GLY A 713 12.71 10.51 -11.17
C GLY A 713 13.53 9.73 -10.14
N LEU A 714 13.41 10.02 -8.84
CA LEU A 714 14.14 9.30 -7.78
C LEU A 714 13.40 8.03 -7.36
N CYS A 715 14.03 6.87 -7.57
CA CYS A 715 13.47 5.57 -7.23
C CYS A 715 13.78 5.13 -5.79
N HIS A 716 12.82 4.45 -5.15
CA HIS A 716 12.94 3.90 -3.81
C HIS A 716 12.15 2.60 -3.68
N ILE A 717 12.51 1.78 -2.69
CA ILE A 717 11.81 0.55 -2.30
C ILE A 717 11.22 0.73 -0.91
N SER A 718 10.02 0.20 -0.72
CA SER A 718 9.33 0.18 0.55
C SER A 718 9.53 -1.15 1.27
N VAL A 719 9.43 -1.16 2.59
CA VAL A 719 9.50 -2.36 3.42
C VAL A 719 8.30 -2.39 4.34
N CYS A 720 7.62 -3.53 4.40
CA CYS A 720 6.67 -3.84 5.45
C CYS A 720 7.30 -4.88 6.38
N CYS A 721 7.36 -4.57 7.67
CA CYS A 721 7.85 -5.46 8.71
C CYS A 721 6.67 -6.08 9.45
N VAL A 722 6.68 -7.39 9.60
CA VAL A 722 5.74 -8.16 10.42
C VAL A 722 6.49 -8.64 11.65
N ASN A 723 6.15 -8.07 12.80
CA ASN A 723 6.70 -8.44 14.09
C ASN A 723 5.86 -9.54 14.71
N LEU A 724 6.50 -10.63 15.14
CA LEU A 724 5.85 -11.80 15.74
C LEU A 724 6.46 -12.08 17.12
N GLY A 725 5.61 -12.08 18.16
CA GLY A 725 5.97 -12.52 19.51
C GLY A 725 5.39 -13.90 19.77
N ILE A 726 6.25 -14.90 19.96
CA ILE A 726 5.88 -16.32 20.07
C ILE A 726 5.99 -16.80 21.52
N ALA A 727 5.09 -17.69 21.95
CA ALA A 727 5.07 -18.30 23.28
C ALA A 727 6.05 -19.48 23.43
N ARG A 728 7.28 -19.31 22.93
CA ARG A 728 8.36 -20.29 23.05
C ARG A 728 9.68 -19.57 23.08
N GLU A 729 10.56 -19.93 24.01
CA GLU A 729 11.91 -19.39 24.08
C GLU A 729 12.86 -20.08 23.10
N LYS A 730 13.97 -19.40 22.78
CA LYS A 730 15.13 -19.97 22.05
C LYS A 730 14.73 -20.64 20.73
N ILE A 731 13.95 -19.94 19.92
CA ILE A 731 13.47 -20.44 18.62
C ILE A 731 14.63 -20.75 17.68
N THR A 732 15.68 -19.94 17.72
CA THR A 732 16.91 -20.10 16.94
C THR A 732 18.06 -19.39 17.66
N ASP A 733 19.30 -19.75 17.32
CA ASP A 733 20.53 -19.10 17.78
C ASP A 733 21.00 -17.97 16.85
N LYS A 734 20.30 -17.75 15.75
CA LYS A 734 20.68 -16.83 14.66
C LYS A 734 20.24 -15.40 14.97
N HIS A 735 20.99 -14.42 14.48
CA HIS A 735 20.64 -13.00 14.59
C HIS A 735 19.78 -12.55 13.40
N TRP A 736 20.12 -12.99 12.19
CA TRP A 736 19.25 -12.78 11.02
C TRP A 736 19.49 -13.85 9.96
N ILE A 737 18.46 -14.05 9.14
CA ILE A 737 18.40 -15.11 8.14
C ILE A 737 17.90 -14.52 6.82
N TYR A 738 18.60 -14.80 5.72
CA TYR A 738 18.22 -14.41 4.36
C TYR A 738 17.49 -15.54 3.64
N TYR A 739 16.43 -15.21 2.92
CA TYR A 739 15.57 -16.16 2.23
C TYR A 739 15.44 -15.81 0.74
N PRO A 740 16.29 -16.37 -0.14
CA PRO A 740 16.24 -16.12 -1.58
C PRO A 740 15.02 -16.75 -2.28
N GLU A 741 14.39 -17.77 -1.68
CA GLU A 741 13.36 -18.61 -2.33
C GLU A 741 11.92 -18.08 -2.10
N ASP A 742 10.93 -18.97 -2.09
CA ASP A 742 9.51 -18.64 -2.31
C ASP A 742 8.78 -18.00 -1.11
N THR A 743 9.45 -17.82 0.04
CA THR A 743 8.85 -17.15 1.19
C THR A 743 8.44 -15.70 0.85
N ILE A 744 7.49 -15.14 1.58
CA ILE A 744 7.10 -13.74 1.38
C ILE A 744 8.20 -12.77 1.84
N PHE A 745 8.84 -13.06 2.96
CA PHE A 745 9.93 -12.26 3.53
C PHE A 745 11.25 -12.55 2.85
N HIS A 746 12.05 -11.52 2.62
CA HIS A 746 13.42 -11.68 2.11
C HIS A 746 14.42 -11.88 3.26
N ARG A 747 14.08 -11.39 4.45
CA ARG A 747 14.91 -11.48 5.66
C ARG A 747 14.05 -11.65 6.90
N ILE A 748 14.53 -12.43 7.85
CA ILE A 748 14.04 -12.40 9.24
C ILE A 748 15.15 -11.84 10.12
N PHE A 749 14.82 -10.84 10.92
CA PHE A 749 15.66 -10.35 12.00
C PHE A 749 15.16 -10.91 13.33
N VAL A 750 16.04 -11.59 14.05
CA VAL A 750 15.71 -12.29 15.29
C VAL A 750 16.10 -11.40 16.46
N GLN A 751 15.28 -10.39 16.71
CA GLN A 751 15.58 -9.34 17.67
C GLN A 751 15.74 -9.86 19.11
N GLY A 752 15.05 -10.94 19.44
CA GLY A 752 15.21 -11.63 20.72
C GLY A 752 16.66 -12.08 21.02
N ASN A 753 17.47 -12.32 19.98
CA ASN A 753 18.89 -12.65 20.14
C ASN A 753 19.80 -11.41 20.12
N ALA A 754 19.35 -10.29 19.55
CA ALA A 754 20.10 -9.04 19.60
C ALA A 754 20.26 -8.53 21.05
N SER A 755 19.24 -8.72 21.89
CA SER A 755 19.35 -8.53 23.33
C SER A 755 18.38 -9.41 24.11
N PRO A 756 18.80 -9.99 25.26
CA PRO A 756 17.89 -10.70 26.16
C PRO A 756 16.76 -9.80 26.68
N GLY A 757 16.97 -8.47 26.76
CA GLY A 757 15.94 -7.52 27.20
C GLY A 757 14.80 -7.29 26.21
N CYS A 758 14.87 -7.86 24.99
CA CYS A 758 13.80 -7.76 24.01
C CYS A 758 12.69 -8.81 24.17
N ASN A 759 12.94 -9.87 24.94
CA ASN A 759 12.01 -10.99 25.13
C ASN A 759 11.40 -10.97 26.54
N PRO A 760 10.09 -11.20 26.68
CA PRO A 760 9.50 -11.53 27.97
C PRO A 760 9.82 -12.98 28.37
N PRO A 761 9.73 -13.34 29.66
CA PRO A 761 9.86 -14.73 30.10
C PRO A 761 8.87 -15.65 29.37
N GLY A 762 9.35 -16.79 28.88
CA GLY A 762 8.56 -17.77 28.12
C GLY A 762 8.28 -17.36 26.67
N GLY A 763 8.81 -16.24 26.18
CA GLY A 763 8.52 -15.72 24.85
C GLY A 763 9.78 -15.44 24.01
N PHE A 764 9.59 -15.35 22.70
CA PHE A 764 10.66 -14.97 21.77
C PHE A 764 10.15 -14.15 20.58
N GLY A 765 10.78 -13.01 20.30
CA GLY A 765 10.39 -12.06 19.27
C GLY A 765 11.25 -12.13 18.00
N LEU A 766 10.60 -12.07 16.84
CA LEU A 766 11.24 -11.95 15.53
C LEU A 766 10.49 -10.98 14.60
N THR A 767 11.19 -10.48 13.58
CA THR A 767 10.65 -9.56 12.58
C THR A 767 10.88 -10.13 11.18
N CYS A 768 9.80 -10.37 10.45
CA CYS A 768 9.84 -10.70 9.03
C CYS A 768 9.86 -9.41 8.22
N GLU A 769 10.84 -9.24 7.33
CA GLU A 769 10.95 -8.06 6.46
C GLU A 769 10.53 -8.39 5.03
N ILE A 770 9.60 -7.62 4.49
CA ILE A 770 9.01 -7.83 3.17
C ILE A 770 9.17 -6.54 2.36
N THR A 771 9.99 -6.59 1.32
CA THR A 771 10.14 -5.47 0.38
C THR A 771 9.04 -5.47 -0.66
N TYR A 772 8.55 -4.28 -0.99
CA TYR A 772 7.56 -4.08 -2.03
C TYR A 772 7.81 -2.78 -2.79
N SER A 773 7.27 -2.72 -4.01
CA SER A 773 7.32 -1.56 -4.89
C SER A 773 6.16 -1.64 -5.90
N PRO A 774 5.97 -0.63 -6.76
CA PRO A 774 5.00 -0.73 -7.86
C PRO A 774 5.24 -1.94 -8.79
N TRP A 775 6.48 -2.42 -8.92
CA TRP A 775 6.82 -3.60 -9.74
C TRP A 775 6.55 -4.93 -9.04
N LYS A 776 6.65 -4.95 -7.70
CA LYS A 776 6.32 -6.11 -6.86
C LYS A 776 5.49 -5.64 -5.67
N PRO A 777 4.17 -5.45 -5.84
CA PRO A 777 3.30 -5.06 -4.74
C PRO A 777 3.21 -6.18 -3.70
N LEU A 778 2.84 -5.83 -2.46
CA LEU A 778 2.51 -6.82 -1.45
C LEU A 778 1.32 -7.67 -1.94
N PRO A 779 1.40 -9.01 -1.89
CA PRO A 779 0.32 -9.87 -2.37
C PRO A 779 -0.91 -9.84 -1.45
N VAL A 780 -0.70 -9.57 -0.16
CA VAL A 780 -1.71 -9.49 0.91
C VAL A 780 -1.30 -8.40 1.90
N ASN A 781 -2.22 -7.93 2.75
CA ASN A 781 -1.96 -6.89 3.75
C ASN A 781 -2.67 -7.19 5.08
N GLY A 782 -2.38 -6.39 6.13
CA GLY A 782 -3.04 -6.53 7.42
C GLY A 782 -2.85 -7.91 8.04
N GLN A 783 -3.93 -8.50 8.57
CA GLN A 783 -3.89 -9.81 9.19
C GLN A 783 -3.48 -10.92 8.22
N GLU A 784 -3.88 -10.86 6.94
CA GLU A 784 -3.51 -11.87 5.95
C GLU A 784 -1.98 -11.90 5.70
N LEU A 785 -1.31 -10.75 5.80
CA LEU A 785 0.15 -10.68 5.72
C LEU A 785 0.83 -11.28 6.95
N ILE A 786 0.24 -11.09 8.14
CA ILE A 786 0.69 -11.72 9.38
C ILE A 786 0.56 -13.24 9.26
N ASP A 787 -0.61 -13.72 8.85
CA ASP A 787 -0.91 -15.15 8.68
C ASP A 787 0.01 -15.77 7.62
N ARG A 788 0.28 -15.06 6.53
CA ARG A 788 1.22 -15.50 5.50
C ARG A 788 2.65 -15.61 6.02
N CYS A 789 3.12 -14.62 6.78
CA CYS A 789 4.46 -14.68 7.38
C CYS A 789 4.57 -15.81 8.40
N TRP A 790 3.53 -16.01 9.21
CA TRP A 790 3.45 -17.11 10.17
C TRP A 790 3.55 -18.47 9.46
N GLN A 791 2.77 -18.66 8.40
CA GLN A 791 2.77 -19.88 7.60
C GLN A 791 4.13 -20.12 6.93
N ASP A 792 4.71 -19.09 6.29
CA ASP A 792 6.04 -19.21 5.66
C ASP A 792 7.13 -19.52 6.71
N CYS A 793 7.00 -19.01 7.94
CA CYS A 793 7.92 -19.37 9.04
C CYS A 793 7.81 -20.85 9.45
N ILE A 794 6.61 -21.45 9.38
CA ILE A 794 6.42 -22.88 9.58
C ILE A 794 7.01 -23.69 8.42
N GLU A 795 6.77 -23.25 7.18
CA GLU A 795 7.27 -23.94 5.97
C GLU A 795 8.79 -24.01 5.89
N VAL A 796 9.49 -22.97 6.36
CA VAL A 796 10.96 -22.98 6.46
C VAL A 796 11.49 -23.62 7.76
N GLY A 797 10.61 -24.20 8.57
CA GLY A 797 10.96 -24.90 9.80
C GLY A 797 11.48 -24.00 10.93
N LEU A 798 11.25 -22.69 10.86
CA LEU A 798 11.60 -21.77 11.94
C LEU A 798 10.57 -21.86 13.09
N LEU A 799 9.30 -22.03 12.75
CA LEU A 799 8.20 -22.28 13.67
C LEU A 799 7.63 -23.69 13.47
N SER A 800 6.94 -24.17 14.50
CA SER A 800 6.17 -25.42 14.48
C SER A 800 4.67 -25.13 14.50
N GLY A 801 3.84 -26.08 14.07
CA GLY A 801 2.38 -25.93 14.11
C GLY A 801 1.80 -25.79 15.53
N ASP A 802 2.55 -26.24 16.55
CA ASP A 802 2.17 -26.13 17.96
C ASP A 802 2.60 -24.80 18.61
N ASP A 803 3.38 -23.98 17.90
CA ASP A 803 3.75 -22.66 18.39
C ASP A 803 2.52 -21.76 18.52
N ARG A 804 2.50 -20.94 19.57
CA ARG A 804 1.39 -20.01 19.83
C ARG A 804 1.85 -18.57 19.68
N LEU A 805 1.14 -17.80 18.87
CA LEU A 805 1.34 -16.36 18.73
C LEU A 805 0.80 -15.63 19.97
N ILE A 806 1.64 -14.81 20.62
CA ILE A 806 1.26 -13.94 21.74
C ILE A 806 0.83 -12.58 21.22
N THR A 807 1.62 -12.01 20.30
CA THR A 807 1.32 -10.71 19.70
C THR A 807 1.90 -10.60 18.30
N ALA A 808 1.30 -9.74 17.49
CA ALA A 808 1.83 -9.37 16.19
C ALA A 808 1.52 -7.91 15.89
N ASN A 809 2.44 -7.23 15.20
CA ASN A 809 2.22 -5.86 14.72
C ASN A 809 2.92 -5.64 13.38
N LEU A 810 2.47 -4.61 12.67
CA LEU A 810 2.95 -4.26 11.34
C LEU A 810 3.61 -2.88 11.38
N VAL A 811 4.75 -2.75 10.72
CA VAL A 811 5.40 -1.46 10.46
C VAL A 811 5.57 -1.29 8.97
N ASP A 812 4.90 -0.29 8.41
CA ASP A 812 5.04 0.07 7.00
C ASP A 812 6.05 1.21 6.83
N MET A 813 7.06 0.99 6.00
CA MET A 813 8.14 1.93 5.70
C MET A 813 8.11 2.29 4.21
N PRO A 814 7.36 3.33 3.81
CA PRO A 814 7.23 3.72 2.41
C PRO A 814 8.58 4.04 1.75
N TYR A 815 9.49 4.69 2.49
CA TYR A 815 10.87 4.93 2.07
C TYR A 815 11.80 4.09 2.93
N ALA A 816 12.17 2.90 2.45
CA ALA A 816 13.11 2.01 3.13
C ALA A 816 14.48 2.06 2.45
N TYR A 817 14.57 1.71 1.17
CA TYR A 817 15.82 1.70 0.40
C TYR A 817 15.81 2.74 -0.72
N VAL A 818 16.89 3.49 -0.86
CA VAL A 818 17.15 4.32 -2.05
C VAL A 818 17.68 3.42 -3.16
N VAL A 819 17.16 3.56 -4.38
CA VAL A 819 17.60 2.77 -5.54
C VAL A 819 18.69 3.53 -6.28
N TYR A 820 19.80 2.84 -6.54
CA TYR A 820 20.89 3.34 -7.36
C TYR A 820 20.61 2.99 -8.82
N ASP A 821 19.67 3.70 -9.43
CA ASP A 821 19.47 3.65 -10.87
C ASP A 821 20.47 4.56 -11.61
N HIS A 822 20.55 4.42 -12.93
CA HIS A 822 21.48 5.17 -13.77
C HIS A 822 21.22 6.69 -13.82
N GLN A 823 20.03 7.17 -13.42
CA GLN A 823 19.67 8.60 -13.43
C GLN A 823 19.82 9.27 -12.07
N ARG A 824 19.93 8.48 -10.99
CA ARG A 824 19.97 8.95 -9.60
C ARG A 824 20.96 10.08 -9.39
N SER A 825 22.22 9.88 -9.79
CA SER A 825 23.31 10.84 -9.53
C SER A 825 23.01 12.21 -10.16
N ASN A 826 22.51 12.23 -11.38
CA ASN A 826 22.11 13.45 -12.09
C ASN A 826 20.91 14.12 -11.41
N ASN A 827 19.86 13.35 -11.08
CA ASN A 827 18.66 13.88 -10.42
C ASN A 827 18.98 14.48 -9.05
N VAL A 828 19.78 13.79 -8.23
CA VAL A 828 20.25 14.28 -6.93
C VAL A 828 21.09 15.56 -7.10
N ALA A 829 21.98 15.62 -8.09
CA ALA A 829 22.80 16.80 -8.34
C ALA A 829 21.97 18.04 -8.71
N ILE A 830 20.96 17.88 -9.57
CA ILE A 830 20.03 18.96 -9.96
C ILE A 830 19.34 19.54 -8.72
N ILE A 831 18.79 18.66 -7.87
CA ILE A 831 18.03 19.06 -6.68
C ILE A 831 18.96 19.70 -5.64
N ARG A 832 20.08 19.05 -5.34
CA ARG A 832 21.05 19.51 -4.33
C ARG A 832 21.61 20.88 -4.68
N THR A 833 21.95 21.12 -5.95
CA THR A 833 22.48 22.40 -6.41
C THR A 833 21.48 23.52 -6.15
N TRP A 834 20.21 23.30 -6.52
CA TRP A 834 19.17 24.30 -6.32
C TRP A 834 18.86 24.56 -4.84
N LEU A 835 18.75 23.51 -4.01
CA LEU A 835 18.50 23.67 -2.58
C LEU A 835 19.64 24.41 -1.85
N ALA A 836 20.88 24.20 -2.29
CA ALA A 836 22.04 24.90 -1.74
C ALA A 836 22.01 26.42 -2.03
N GLU A 837 21.41 26.86 -3.14
CA GLU A 837 21.19 28.29 -3.45
C GLU A 837 20.23 28.98 -2.45
N HIS A 838 19.48 28.19 -1.67
CA HIS A 838 18.48 28.66 -0.71
C HIS A 838 18.84 28.35 0.76
N ASP A 839 20.11 28.08 1.07
CA ASP A 839 20.59 27.75 2.42
C ASP A 839 19.89 26.51 3.04
N ILE A 840 19.47 25.56 2.20
CA ILE A 840 18.87 24.29 2.62
C ILE A 840 19.93 23.18 2.52
N ILE A 841 20.32 22.64 3.66
CA ILE A 841 21.31 21.57 3.79
C ILE A 841 20.60 20.22 3.82
N LEU A 842 20.98 19.34 2.90
CA LEU A 842 20.52 17.95 2.88
C LEU A 842 21.43 17.10 3.74
N ALA A 843 20.85 16.31 4.65
CA ALA A 843 21.60 15.40 5.50
C ALA A 843 20.87 14.06 5.66
N GLY A 844 21.63 12.97 5.61
CA GLY A 844 21.14 11.64 5.97
C GLY A 844 20.54 10.86 4.79
N ARG A 845 20.18 9.59 5.08
CA ARG A 845 19.82 8.55 4.10
C ARG A 845 18.86 9.06 3.01
N TYR A 846 17.74 9.64 3.42
CA TYR A 846 16.66 9.98 2.50
C TYR A 846 16.73 11.40 1.97
N SER A 847 17.41 12.34 2.65
CA SER A 847 17.54 13.71 2.12
C SER A 847 18.72 13.81 1.16
N GLU A 848 19.82 13.10 1.41
CA GLU A 848 20.96 13.03 0.48
C GLU A 848 20.74 11.98 -0.62
N TRP A 849 19.71 11.14 -0.46
CA TRP A 849 19.35 10.02 -1.34
C TRP A 849 20.48 8.98 -1.48
N GLU A 850 21.14 8.70 -0.36
CA GLU A 850 22.28 7.78 -0.25
C GLU A 850 21.93 6.62 0.69
N TYR A 851 22.53 5.46 0.46
CA TYR A 851 22.32 4.31 1.33
C TYR A 851 23.20 4.44 2.59
N TYR A 852 22.58 4.73 3.74
CA TYR A 852 23.25 4.89 5.04
C TYR A 852 22.80 3.85 6.07
N ASN A 853 23.71 3.52 6.99
CA ASN A 853 23.40 2.91 8.29
C ASN A 853 23.32 4.01 9.36
N SER A 854 23.06 3.62 10.61
CA SER A 854 22.92 4.57 11.71
C SER A 854 24.20 5.37 11.98
N ASP A 855 25.38 4.77 11.88
CA ASP A 855 26.67 5.45 12.09
C ASP A 855 26.90 6.57 11.05
N HIS A 856 26.71 6.26 9.76
CA HIS A 856 26.74 7.26 8.70
C HIS A 856 25.67 8.34 8.89
N ALA A 857 24.48 7.97 9.37
CA ALA A 857 23.42 8.93 9.66
C ALA A 857 23.82 9.90 10.79
N PHE A 858 24.51 9.44 11.84
CA PHE A 858 25.06 10.32 12.88
C PHE A 858 26.14 11.24 12.34
N LEU A 859 27.07 10.72 11.55
CA LEU A 859 28.13 11.51 10.93
C LEU A 859 27.58 12.57 9.97
N ALA A 860 26.53 12.25 9.21
CA ALA A 860 25.85 13.21 8.34
C ALA A 860 25.22 14.37 9.13
N GLY A 861 24.58 14.07 10.27
CA GLY A 861 24.02 15.10 11.15
C GLY A 861 25.10 16.01 11.75
N LYS A 862 26.22 15.42 12.18
CA LYS A 862 27.40 16.16 12.65
C LYS A 862 27.94 17.08 11.56
N LYS A 863 28.15 16.56 10.35
CA LYS A 863 28.67 17.32 9.22
C LYS A 863 27.75 18.48 8.84
N ALA A 864 26.43 18.28 8.88
CA ALA A 864 25.46 19.34 8.63
C ALA A 864 25.61 20.49 9.65
N ALA A 865 25.72 20.17 10.94
CA ALA A 865 25.95 21.17 11.98
C ALA A 865 27.29 21.91 11.80
N GLU A 866 28.38 21.19 11.55
CA GLU A 866 29.71 21.78 11.33
C GLU A 866 29.75 22.71 10.11
N SER A 867 28.99 22.40 9.06
CA SER A 867 28.92 23.24 7.86
C SER A 867 28.25 24.60 8.12
N LEU A 868 27.30 24.66 9.07
CA LEU A 868 26.66 25.90 9.50
C LEU A 868 27.59 26.77 10.33
N GLU A 869 28.37 26.17 11.24
CA GLU A 869 29.36 26.89 12.06
C GLU A 869 30.47 27.52 11.18
N LEU A 870 30.97 26.78 10.19
CA LEU A 870 31.97 27.29 9.24
C LEU A 870 31.41 28.42 8.36
N GLY A 871 30.16 28.32 7.92
CA GLY A 871 29.46 29.36 7.15
C GLY A 871 29.28 30.65 7.95
N ALA A 872 28.86 30.54 9.23
CA ALA A 872 28.73 31.68 10.13
C ALA A 872 30.07 32.36 10.41
N THR A 873 31.15 31.56 10.57
CA THR A 873 32.50 32.10 10.79
C THR A 873 33.02 32.83 9.54
N ALA A 874 32.81 32.30 8.33
CA ALA A 874 33.22 32.95 7.09
C ALA A 874 32.43 34.24 6.77
N ALA A 875 31.16 34.32 7.17
CA ALA A 875 30.34 35.53 7.08
C ALA A 875 30.81 36.62 8.05
N ALA A 876 31.20 36.25 9.27
CA ALA A 876 31.70 37.17 10.29
C ALA A 876 33.06 37.80 9.93
N THR A 877 33.89 37.15 9.11
CA THR A 877 35.19 37.69 8.64
C THR A 877 35.08 38.55 7.37
N ARG A 878 33.89 38.63 6.75
CA ARG A 878 33.60 39.45 5.56
C ARG A 878 32.88 40.77 5.88
N VAL A 879 32.50 40.98 7.14
CA VAL A 879 32.01 42.25 7.71
C VAL A 879 33.18 42.95 8.38
#